data_AF-A0A0W0HNC0-F1
#
_entry.id   AF-A0A0W0HNC0-F1
#
_cell.length_a   1.000
_cell.length_b   1.000
_cell.length_c   1.000
_cell.angle_alpha   90.00
_cell.angle_beta   90.00
_cell.angle_gamma   90.00
#
_symmetry.space_group_name_H-M   'P 1'
#
loop_
_entity.id
_entity.type
_entity.pdbx_description
1 polymer ?
#
loop_
_entity_poly.entity_id
_entity_poly.type
_entity_poly.pdbx_seq_one_letter_code
_entity_poly.pdbx_strand_id
1 'polypeptide(L)'
;MRVNHSLPGPAGRRSGLFLGLAAFWGAPGFALAGELGEGFDLAVLASYGIDPKVSDYFRGAARFREGMQVVGLRVNGNSLGLVEARFDYQGQLCFTQGLLEKAGLKVPAAIVQSGISADQACHDFMGEFPATIVRLQPGREEVALVVPTQSLREAEWEAESFSEGGAAALFNYDVLGFQTQSRSGPSRFVSAYTEAGFNLGNWVVRSRQFYISDNGKSRSEHVQAYAQRDIAALRSTFQVGQISTRSPVFGGIQLSGFQLFPDGVSRTGASNGVVVEGVAHSQARVEVRQSGALIHTTLVPEGPFSLTGLPLLNGTSDLEVSVIGTRGGTRSFVVPAASFSAAIGVTPGFDFALGKVREQLSDGREAPTVAMGSGTWGLGRQSSLGFGLLSTDEYQSAGGTFSSVFFQRVTVSARHNISRDGEVGVQGSRSSLSLSSPLVARIEMSLSATTQSQGYRDVLEAGRRLKKDELQTRFQSQYTAGLSWSDPTLGAFSVSYARSTQFDGQLAENVLASWSKGFRQVDVALIADSQVGASRRRKTASRERGMRDEVSPEGVSLRLQVTVPFGDDRRLTSYASRRNGRADMGTALSERVNEYVNYEVGVERDLQDRQQAVRANVDVMPRYTRVGLGMNRTPTSTSYNGQLQGAVVAHERGLTFSPYKVQDTFGVVSVGDVSAAKVSTPQGPVWTDYRGHAVIPGLPAYTTSRLEVQTQSLPKRVDLKNGTKILAAGRGSFNTVDFQVVNVRRVLLEVRDDQGAPLPQGSAVFGPDNTYLTNVVGEGLIFLNNMDDGQILSVSPPGSTRACLLHLNLESQTQEDKLYETASAVCRAQ
;
A
#
# COMPACT_ATOMS: atom_id res chain seq x y z
N MET A 1 40.93 -38.89 -43.78
CA MET A 1 42.39 -38.71 -43.92
C MET A 1 42.71 -37.33 -43.33
N ARG A 2 43.02 -37.16 -42.03
CA ARG A 2 44.27 -37.43 -41.28
C ARG A 2 45.51 -37.03 -42.07
N VAL A 3 46.42 -36.21 -41.53
CA VAL A 3 47.38 -36.63 -40.48
C VAL A 3 47.68 -35.55 -39.41
N ASN A 4 47.93 -36.04 -38.19
CA ASN A 4 48.35 -35.40 -36.94
C ASN A 4 49.86 -35.05 -36.87
N HIS A 5 50.24 -34.12 -35.97
CA HIS A 5 51.23 -34.30 -34.88
C HIS A 5 51.38 -32.97 -34.09
N SER A 6 50.94 -32.87 -32.83
CA SER A 6 51.62 -33.09 -31.52
C SER A 6 52.36 -31.87 -30.90
N LEU A 7 51.74 -31.30 -29.85
CA LEU A 7 52.16 -30.67 -28.55
C LEU A 7 53.66 -30.33 -28.24
N PRO A 8 54.01 -29.53 -27.18
CA PRO A 8 53.23 -29.08 -25.99
C PRO A 8 53.39 -27.57 -25.55
N GLY A 9 52.65 -27.14 -24.49
CA GLY A 9 52.54 -25.76 -23.92
C GLY A 9 53.69 -25.28 -23.01
N PRO A 10 53.50 -24.44 -21.94
CA PRO A 10 52.31 -23.69 -21.45
C PRO A 10 52.56 -22.21 -20.94
N ALA A 11 51.46 -21.55 -20.51
CA ALA A 11 51.32 -20.55 -19.42
C ALA A 11 51.79 -19.06 -19.53
N GLY A 12 50.91 -18.13 -19.09
CA GLY A 12 51.33 -16.99 -18.24
C GLY A 12 50.87 -15.54 -18.55
N ARG A 13 49.75 -15.11 -17.92
CA ARG A 13 49.45 -13.79 -17.28
C ARG A 13 49.79 -12.42 -17.91
N ARG A 14 48.70 -11.63 -18.10
CA ARG A 14 48.33 -10.28 -17.56
C ARG A 14 49.24 -9.03 -17.67
N SER A 15 48.54 -7.89 -17.73
CA SER A 15 48.94 -6.46 -17.56
C SER A 15 49.34 -5.80 -18.89
N GLY A 16 48.96 -4.59 -19.29
CA GLY A 16 48.46 -3.38 -18.61
C GLY A 16 49.20 -2.17 -19.24
N LEU A 17 48.53 -1.01 -19.31
CA LEU A 17 49.03 0.33 -19.69
C LEU A 17 48.99 0.81 -21.16
N PHE A 18 48.04 1.75 -21.39
CA PHE A 18 48.22 3.18 -21.70
C PHE A 18 49.08 3.69 -22.88
N LEU A 19 48.42 4.65 -23.56
CA LEU A 19 48.92 5.87 -24.25
C LEU A 19 49.49 5.75 -25.66
N GLY A 20 48.77 6.42 -26.59
CA GLY A 20 49.28 6.82 -27.90
C GLY A 20 48.28 7.73 -28.62
N LEU A 21 48.53 9.04 -28.55
CA LEU A 21 47.88 10.09 -29.36
C LEU A 21 47.96 9.77 -30.86
N ALA A 22 46.88 10.00 -31.61
CA ALA A 22 46.96 10.33 -33.02
C ALA A 22 45.83 11.32 -33.38
N ALA A 23 46.25 12.54 -33.72
CA ALA A 23 45.42 13.61 -34.23
C ALA A 23 44.97 13.30 -35.66
N PHE A 24 43.68 13.47 -35.95
CA PHE A 24 43.16 13.59 -37.31
C PHE A 24 42.49 14.94 -37.47
N TRP A 25 43.10 15.77 -38.33
CA TRP A 25 42.50 16.98 -38.88
C TRP A 25 41.41 16.58 -39.88
N GLY A 26 40.19 17.03 -39.63
CA GLY A 26 39.08 17.02 -40.58
C GLY A 26 38.28 18.31 -40.37
N ALA A 27 38.44 19.26 -41.28
CA ALA A 27 37.73 20.54 -41.25
C ALA A 27 36.24 20.33 -41.58
N PRO A 28 35.30 20.85 -40.76
CA PRO A 28 33.91 20.99 -41.19
C PRO A 28 33.74 22.32 -41.92
N GLY A 29 33.16 22.25 -43.12
CA GLY A 29 32.77 23.42 -43.90
C GLY A 29 31.73 24.25 -43.16
N PHE A 30 31.97 25.55 -43.05
CA PHE A 30 30.98 26.53 -42.66
C PHE A 30 30.00 26.72 -43.82
N ALA A 31 28.80 26.14 -43.68
CA ALA A 31 27.63 26.64 -44.39
C ALA A 31 27.13 27.88 -43.61
N LEU A 32 27.15 29.04 -44.26
CA LEU A 32 26.45 30.23 -43.79
C LEU A 32 24.95 29.90 -43.77
N ALA A 33 24.39 29.73 -42.57
CA ALA A 33 22.96 29.82 -42.38
C ALA A 33 22.56 31.26 -42.71
N GLY A 34 21.83 31.44 -43.81
CA GLY A 34 21.16 32.70 -44.10
C GLY A 34 20.18 33.01 -42.96
N GLU A 35 20.24 34.25 -42.47
CA GLU A 35 19.24 34.81 -41.58
C GLU A 35 17.86 34.72 -42.24
N LEU A 36 17.04 33.77 -41.80
CA LEU A 36 15.60 33.81 -42.02
C LEU A 36 15.05 34.84 -41.02
N GLY A 37 14.57 35.97 -41.53
CA GLY A 37 14.03 37.05 -40.73
C GLY A 37 12.89 36.59 -39.81
N GLU A 38 13.07 36.79 -38.51
CA GLU A 38 12.00 36.66 -37.52
C GLU A 38 11.01 37.83 -37.66
N GLY A 39 9.84 37.56 -38.22
CA GLY A 39 8.76 38.54 -38.27
C GLY A 39 7.43 37.92 -38.70
N PHE A 40 6.35 38.34 -38.04
CA PHE A 40 4.99 38.08 -38.52
C PHE A 40 4.73 38.90 -39.78
N ASP A 41 3.99 38.34 -40.75
CA ASP A 41 3.53 39.08 -41.91
C ASP A 41 2.49 40.12 -41.49
N LEU A 42 2.93 41.38 -41.45
CA LEU A 42 2.11 42.51 -40.97
C LEU A 42 0.93 42.79 -41.90
N ALA A 43 1.02 42.45 -43.20
CA ALA A 43 -0.07 42.63 -44.15
C ALA A 43 -1.19 41.62 -43.88
N VAL A 44 -0.83 40.40 -43.46
CA VAL A 44 -1.79 39.37 -43.04
C VAL A 44 -2.43 39.74 -41.69
N LEU A 45 -1.66 40.22 -40.71
CA LEU A 45 -2.23 40.65 -39.42
C LEU A 45 -3.22 41.81 -39.59
N ALA A 46 -2.89 42.79 -40.43
CA ALA A 46 -3.77 43.92 -40.73
C ALA A 46 -5.04 43.50 -41.48
N SER A 47 -4.98 42.49 -42.37
CA SER A 47 -6.16 41.98 -43.07
C SER A 47 -7.12 41.22 -42.16
N TYR A 48 -6.63 40.69 -41.03
CA TYR A 48 -7.44 40.12 -39.95
C TYR A 48 -7.84 41.13 -38.85
N GLY A 49 -7.55 42.43 -39.01
CA GLY A 49 -7.91 43.47 -38.05
C GLY A 49 -7.09 43.49 -36.76
N ILE A 50 -5.91 42.84 -36.75
CA ILE A 50 -5.01 42.78 -35.61
C ILE A 50 -3.97 43.89 -35.75
N ASP A 51 -3.80 44.73 -34.72
CA ASP A 51 -2.82 45.82 -34.72
C ASP A 51 -1.39 45.26 -34.94
N PRO A 52 -0.67 45.70 -35.99
CA PRO A 52 0.70 45.26 -36.27
C PRO A 52 1.66 45.40 -35.09
N LYS A 53 1.41 46.29 -34.13
CA LYS A 53 2.19 46.43 -32.88
C LYS A 53 2.13 45.19 -31.98
N VAL A 54 1.08 44.37 -32.11
CA VAL A 54 0.97 43.09 -31.39
C VAL A 54 2.04 42.10 -31.87
N SER A 55 2.52 42.24 -33.11
CA SER A 55 3.62 41.43 -33.63
C SER A 55 4.92 41.67 -32.87
N ASP A 56 5.19 42.89 -32.39
CA ASP A 56 6.38 43.21 -31.60
C ASP A 56 6.36 42.49 -30.24
N TYR A 57 5.16 42.28 -29.67
CA TYR A 57 4.97 41.56 -28.42
C TYR A 57 5.23 40.05 -28.57
N PHE A 58 4.82 39.44 -29.70
CA PHE A 58 4.96 38.01 -29.98
C PHE A 58 6.24 37.63 -30.75
N ARG A 59 7.05 38.61 -31.20
CA ARG A 59 8.33 38.37 -31.89
C ARG A 59 9.40 37.78 -30.96
N GLY A 60 9.28 38.00 -29.65
CA GLY A 60 10.18 37.42 -28.65
C GLY A 60 9.91 35.96 -28.34
N ALA A 61 10.82 35.34 -27.58
CA ALA A 61 10.62 33.98 -27.04
C ALA A 61 9.30 33.87 -26.24
N ALA A 62 8.67 32.69 -26.27
CA ALA A 62 7.44 32.43 -25.53
C ALA A 62 7.60 32.79 -24.05
N ARG A 63 6.75 33.68 -23.55
CA ARG A 63 6.73 34.19 -22.17
C ARG A 63 5.31 34.28 -21.63
N PHE A 64 5.17 34.27 -20.30
CA PHE A 64 3.89 34.56 -19.66
C PHE A 64 3.55 36.05 -19.77
N ARG A 65 2.25 36.38 -19.77
CA ARG A 65 1.83 37.79 -19.75
C ARG A 65 1.96 38.35 -18.33
N GLU A 66 2.25 39.64 -18.22
CA GLU A 66 2.36 40.34 -16.95
C GLU A 66 1.08 40.18 -16.11
N GLY A 67 1.25 40.02 -14.80
CA GLY A 67 0.16 39.93 -13.83
C GLY A 67 -0.03 38.53 -13.24
N MET A 68 -1.19 38.32 -12.61
CA MET A 68 -1.55 37.05 -11.98
C MET A 68 -2.12 36.08 -13.02
N GLN A 69 -1.59 34.87 -13.06
CA GLN A 69 -2.06 33.81 -13.95
C GLN A 69 -2.15 32.47 -13.21
N VAL A 70 -3.14 31.67 -13.58
CA VAL A 70 -3.28 30.29 -13.09
C VAL A 70 -2.41 29.41 -13.97
N VAL A 71 -1.45 28.72 -13.37
CA VAL A 71 -0.48 27.86 -14.08
C VAL A 71 -0.33 26.52 -13.36
N GLY A 72 -0.05 25.45 -14.10
CA GLY A 72 0.39 24.18 -13.53
C GLY A 72 1.76 24.34 -12.87
N LEU A 73 1.92 23.85 -11.64
CA LEU A 73 3.19 23.90 -10.90
C LEU A 73 3.83 22.52 -10.82
N ARG A 74 5.13 22.45 -11.13
CA ARG A 74 5.97 21.28 -10.84
C ARG A 74 7.17 21.68 -10.00
N VAL A 75 7.46 20.91 -8.94
CA VAL A 75 8.63 21.12 -8.07
C VAL A 75 9.43 19.81 -8.00
N ASN A 76 10.72 19.86 -8.37
CA ASN A 76 11.62 18.69 -8.41
C ASN A 76 11.03 17.49 -9.18
N GLY A 77 10.27 17.78 -10.24
CA GLY A 77 9.61 16.78 -11.08
C GLY A 77 8.20 16.39 -10.66
N ASN A 78 7.77 16.69 -9.43
CA ASN A 78 6.45 16.39 -8.88
C ASN A 78 5.44 17.46 -9.31
N SER A 79 4.29 17.05 -9.86
CA SER A 79 3.19 17.97 -10.18
C SER A 79 2.34 18.27 -8.95
N LEU A 80 2.15 19.56 -8.65
CA LEU A 80 1.42 20.07 -7.50
C LEU A 80 0.03 20.63 -7.88
N GLY A 81 -0.36 20.51 -9.15
CA GLY A 81 -1.63 21.04 -9.66
C GLY A 81 -1.55 22.51 -10.08
N LEU A 82 -2.70 23.17 -10.15
CA LEU A 82 -2.82 24.57 -10.58
C LEU A 82 -2.58 25.53 -9.41
N VAL A 83 -1.78 26.56 -9.63
CA VAL A 83 -1.48 27.62 -8.67
C VAL A 83 -1.59 28.98 -9.34
N GLU A 84 -1.84 30.01 -8.55
CA GLU A 84 -1.72 31.39 -9.00
C GLU A 84 -0.25 31.81 -8.91
N ALA A 85 0.31 32.23 -10.04
CA ALA A 85 1.66 32.73 -10.16
C ALA A 85 1.63 34.17 -10.70
N ARG A 86 2.48 35.03 -10.15
CA ARG A 86 2.66 36.40 -10.62
C ARG A 86 3.84 36.46 -11.59
N PHE A 87 3.64 37.12 -12.72
CA PHE A 87 4.70 37.38 -13.69
C PHE A 87 4.94 38.88 -13.87
N ASP A 88 6.19 39.27 -14.06
CA ASP A 88 6.56 40.65 -14.39
C ASP A 88 6.36 40.97 -15.87
N TYR A 89 6.68 42.20 -16.28
CA TYR A 89 6.57 42.66 -17.67
C TYR A 89 7.48 41.89 -18.65
N GLN A 90 8.53 41.23 -18.15
CA GLN A 90 9.41 40.36 -18.95
C GLN A 90 8.90 38.93 -19.02
N GLY A 91 7.85 38.58 -18.26
CA GLY A 91 7.29 37.25 -18.14
C GLY A 91 8.07 36.35 -17.18
N GLN A 92 8.90 36.90 -16.31
CA GLN A 92 9.64 36.17 -15.27
C GLN A 92 8.75 35.93 -14.05
N LEU A 93 9.00 34.83 -13.36
CA LEU A 93 8.24 34.41 -12.19
C LEU A 93 8.60 35.25 -10.96
N CYS A 94 7.59 35.85 -10.33
CA CYS A 94 7.71 36.45 -9.01
C CYS A 94 7.42 35.39 -7.95
N PHE A 95 8.39 35.14 -7.06
CA PHE A 95 8.24 34.23 -5.92
C PHE A 95 7.41 34.89 -4.82
N THR A 96 6.09 34.88 -4.97
CA THR A 96 5.17 35.34 -3.92
C THR A 96 5.12 34.37 -2.75
N GLN A 97 4.75 34.85 -1.56
CA GLN A 97 4.55 34.00 -0.39
C GLN A 97 3.59 32.84 -0.70
N GLY A 98 2.43 33.11 -1.30
CA GLY A 98 1.45 32.09 -1.63
C GLY A 98 1.95 31.05 -2.65
N LEU A 99 2.81 31.45 -3.60
CA LEU A 99 3.44 30.51 -4.52
C LEU A 99 4.45 29.61 -3.80
N LEU A 100 5.32 30.20 -2.95
CA LEU A 100 6.34 29.48 -2.20
C LEU A 100 5.71 28.48 -1.22
N GLU A 101 4.66 28.88 -0.51
CA GLU A 101 3.90 28.01 0.39
C GLU A 101 3.27 26.83 -0.34
N LYS A 102 2.56 27.08 -1.46
CA LYS A 102 1.97 26.01 -2.29
C LYS A 102 3.03 25.10 -2.93
N ALA A 103 4.23 25.64 -3.19
CA ALA A 103 5.37 24.90 -3.68
C ALA A 103 6.10 24.08 -2.59
N GLY A 104 5.74 24.24 -1.32
CA GLY A 104 6.41 23.60 -0.19
C GLY A 104 7.81 24.16 0.09
N LEU A 105 8.05 25.42 -0.26
CA LEU A 105 9.34 26.10 -0.20
C LEU A 105 9.39 27.10 0.95
N LYS A 106 10.58 27.29 1.54
CA LYS A 106 10.80 28.30 2.57
C LYS A 106 10.57 29.68 1.98
N VAL A 107 9.98 30.57 2.77
CA VAL A 107 9.71 31.96 2.38
C VAL A 107 10.85 32.84 2.90
N PRO A 108 11.70 33.40 2.03
CA PRO A 108 12.75 34.33 2.43
C PRO A 108 12.17 35.59 3.08
N ALA A 109 12.84 36.13 4.08
CA ALA A 109 12.46 37.41 4.67
C ALA A 109 12.76 38.61 3.77
N ALA A 110 13.74 38.46 2.86
CA ALA A 110 14.13 39.51 1.92
C ALA A 110 13.11 39.62 0.77
N ILE A 111 12.63 40.85 0.54
CA ILE A 111 11.69 41.19 -0.54
C ILE A 111 12.46 41.95 -1.63
N VAL A 112 12.42 41.45 -2.86
CA VAL A 112 13.05 42.05 -4.04
C VAL A 112 12.14 43.08 -4.70
N GLN A 113 10.82 42.86 -4.63
CA GLN A 113 9.83 43.76 -5.20
C GLN A 113 8.57 43.80 -4.34
N SER A 114 8.12 45.00 -3.96
CA SER A 114 6.86 45.18 -3.23
C SER A 114 5.64 44.87 -4.09
N GLY A 115 4.65 44.21 -3.49
CA GLY A 115 3.32 44.00 -4.07
C GLY A 115 2.34 45.11 -3.71
N ILE A 116 1.15 45.07 -4.31
CA ILE A 116 0.01 45.93 -3.90
C ILE A 116 -0.43 45.57 -2.48
N SER A 117 -0.24 44.30 -2.11
CA SER A 117 -0.45 43.72 -0.79
C SER A 117 0.74 42.83 -0.41
N ALA A 118 0.86 42.48 0.88
CA ALA A 118 2.01 41.73 1.40
C ALA A 118 2.17 40.33 0.77
N ASP A 119 1.06 39.67 0.46
CA ASP A 119 0.97 38.38 -0.23
C ASP A 119 1.40 38.44 -1.71
N GLN A 120 1.42 39.64 -2.30
CA GLN A 120 1.85 39.86 -3.68
C GLN A 120 3.32 40.31 -3.80
N ALA A 121 4.03 40.46 -2.68
CA ALA A 121 5.45 40.82 -2.69
C ALA A 121 6.31 39.67 -3.28
N CYS A 122 7.35 40.02 -4.04
CA CYS A 122 8.29 39.05 -4.60
C CYS A 122 9.46 38.86 -3.63
N HIS A 123 9.61 37.65 -3.10
CA HIS A 123 10.68 37.29 -2.18
C HIS A 123 11.96 36.88 -2.92
N ASP A 124 13.12 37.10 -2.29
CA ASP A 124 14.44 36.79 -2.87
C ASP A 124 14.81 35.30 -2.78
N PHE A 125 13.96 34.45 -3.36
CA PHE A 125 14.14 33.00 -3.25
C PHE A 125 15.39 32.52 -3.99
N MET A 126 15.70 33.11 -5.15
CA MET A 126 16.88 32.76 -5.91
C MET A 126 18.18 33.33 -5.31
N GLY A 127 18.12 34.45 -4.59
CA GLY A 127 19.26 34.95 -3.81
C GLY A 127 19.60 34.05 -2.61
N GLU A 128 18.59 33.55 -1.89
CA GLU A 128 18.79 32.62 -0.78
C GLU A 128 19.15 31.20 -1.24
N PHE A 129 18.57 30.75 -2.37
CA PHE A 129 18.78 29.41 -2.94
C PHE A 129 19.24 29.47 -4.41
N PRO A 130 20.52 29.82 -4.69
CA PRO A 130 21.02 30.13 -6.04
C PRO A 130 21.09 28.93 -6.99
N ALA A 131 21.04 27.69 -6.46
CA ALA A 131 20.97 26.48 -7.29
C ALA A 131 19.54 26.17 -7.80
N THR A 132 18.58 27.08 -7.56
CA THR A 132 17.22 26.97 -8.09
C THR A 132 17.18 27.23 -9.59
N ILE A 133 16.53 26.34 -10.34
CA ILE A 133 16.29 26.48 -11.78
C ILE A 133 14.80 26.67 -12.01
N VAL A 134 14.43 27.79 -12.64
CA VAL A 134 13.06 28.08 -13.06
C VAL A 134 12.92 27.77 -14.55
N ARG A 135 11.97 26.91 -14.91
CA ARG A 135 11.60 26.61 -16.30
C ARG A 135 10.16 27.03 -16.55
N LEU A 136 9.99 28.07 -17.34
CA LEU A 136 8.70 28.59 -17.74
C LEU A 136 8.27 27.95 -19.06
N GLN A 137 7.05 27.41 -19.11
CA GLN A 137 6.47 26.80 -20.30
C GLN A 137 5.10 27.43 -20.63
N PRO A 138 5.08 28.65 -21.19
CA PRO A 138 3.83 29.38 -21.46
C PRO A 138 2.88 28.64 -22.40
N GLY A 139 3.41 27.92 -23.40
CA GLY A 139 2.60 27.11 -24.32
C GLY A 139 1.90 25.90 -23.68
N ARG A 140 2.21 25.59 -22.41
CA ARG A 140 1.55 24.56 -21.59
C ARG A 140 0.94 25.11 -20.31
N GLU A 141 0.97 26.44 -20.14
CA GLU A 141 0.61 27.11 -18.90
C GLU A 141 1.27 26.48 -17.65
N GLU A 142 2.55 26.09 -17.75
CA GLU A 142 3.26 25.36 -16.68
C GLU A 142 4.53 26.10 -16.20
N VAL A 143 4.75 26.09 -14.88
CA VAL A 143 5.96 26.52 -14.20
C VAL A 143 6.62 25.30 -13.54
N ALA A 144 7.85 25.00 -13.94
CA ALA A 144 8.63 23.92 -13.36
C ALA A 144 9.86 24.47 -12.60
N LEU A 145 9.90 24.21 -11.29
CA LEU A 145 10.97 24.59 -10.38
C LEU A 145 11.83 23.37 -10.05
N VAL A 146 13.14 23.50 -10.15
CA VAL A 146 14.10 22.53 -9.60
C VAL A 146 14.87 23.24 -8.50
N VAL A 147 14.72 22.79 -7.26
CA VAL A 147 15.19 23.49 -6.06
C VAL A 147 16.04 22.57 -5.18
N PRO A 148 17.03 23.11 -4.45
CA PRO A 148 17.80 22.34 -3.47
C PRO A 148 16.94 21.78 -2.33
N THR A 149 17.26 20.61 -1.81
CA THR A 149 16.48 19.96 -0.72
C THR A 149 16.39 20.81 0.54
N GLN A 150 17.40 21.64 0.85
CA GLN A 150 17.40 22.55 2.01
C GLN A 150 16.42 23.74 1.90
N SER A 151 15.95 24.03 0.68
CA SER A 151 14.95 25.10 0.42
C SER A 151 13.52 24.62 0.62
N LEU A 152 13.32 23.30 0.64
CA LEU A 152 12.04 22.71 1.01
C LEU A 152 11.78 23.06 2.48
N ARG A 153 10.54 23.42 2.79
CA ARG A 153 10.12 23.49 4.20
C ARG A 153 10.28 22.09 4.78
N GLU A 154 10.82 22.00 5.99
CA GLU A 154 10.60 20.79 6.77
C GLU A 154 9.08 20.63 6.88
N ALA A 155 8.57 19.40 6.84
CA ALA A 155 7.16 19.12 7.10
C ALA A 155 6.88 19.47 8.58
N GLU A 156 6.88 20.76 8.90
CA GLU A 156 6.42 21.28 10.16
C GLU A 156 4.97 20.86 10.28
N TRP A 157 4.68 20.22 11.41
CA TRP A 157 3.33 19.95 11.84
C TRP A 157 2.57 21.28 11.98
N GLU A 158 2.02 21.78 10.89
CA GLU A 158 0.93 22.73 10.97
C GLU A 158 -0.31 21.92 11.38
N ALA A 159 -0.54 21.87 12.69
CA ALA A 159 -1.74 21.28 13.30
C ALA A 159 -3.06 21.86 12.71
N GLU A 160 -2.98 22.96 11.95
CA GLU A 160 -4.11 23.62 11.28
C GLU A 160 -4.39 23.11 9.85
N SER A 161 -3.55 22.23 9.29
CA SER A 161 -3.70 21.77 7.88
C SER A 161 -4.30 20.37 7.72
N PHE A 162 -4.41 19.60 8.81
CA PHE A 162 -4.98 18.26 8.78
C PHE A 162 -6.48 18.31 9.02
N SER A 163 -7.24 17.59 8.20
CA SER A 163 -8.67 17.44 8.44
C SER A 163 -8.92 16.64 9.72
N GLU A 164 -9.79 17.18 10.55
CA GLU A 164 -10.16 16.64 11.85
C GLU A 164 -11.68 16.50 11.97
N GLY A 165 -12.11 15.61 12.85
CA GLY A 165 -13.50 15.41 13.19
C GLY A 165 -14.21 14.42 12.28
N GLY A 166 -15.45 14.75 11.92
CA GLY A 166 -16.37 13.84 11.26
C GLY A 166 -17.00 12.82 12.21
N ALA A 167 -18.05 12.18 11.72
CA ALA A 167 -18.78 11.13 12.41
C ALA A 167 -19.16 10.02 11.43
N ALA A 168 -18.70 8.80 11.70
CA ALA A 168 -19.09 7.63 10.92
C ALA A 168 -18.92 6.37 11.75
N ALA A 169 -19.82 5.40 11.56
CA ALA A 169 -19.67 4.05 12.08
C ALA A 169 -19.18 3.12 11.00
N LEU A 170 -18.47 2.07 11.38
CA LEU A 170 -17.96 1.05 10.47
C LEU A 170 -18.20 -0.34 11.03
N PHE A 171 -18.31 -1.29 10.11
CA PHE A 171 -18.32 -2.71 10.39
C PHE A 171 -17.47 -3.43 9.34
N ASN A 172 -16.31 -3.89 9.76
CA ASN A 172 -15.40 -4.72 8.98
C ASN A 172 -15.72 -6.20 9.21
N TYR A 173 -15.68 -7.00 8.16
CA TYR A 173 -15.87 -8.45 8.23
C TYR A 173 -14.84 -9.19 7.36
N ASP A 174 -14.37 -10.32 7.85
CA ASP A 174 -13.57 -11.30 7.11
C ASP A 174 -13.99 -12.70 7.57
N VAL A 175 -14.72 -13.40 6.72
CA VAL A 175 -15.33 -14.70 6.99
C VAL A 175 -14.67 -15.73 6.12
N LEU A 176 -14.19 -16.80 6.74
CA LEU A 176 -13.54 -17.93 6.10
C LEU A 176 -14.32 -19.20 6.42
N GLY A 177 -14.66 -19.97 5.39
CA GLY A 177 -15.31 -21.27 5.50
C GLY A 177 -14.49 -22.34 4.80
N PHE A 178 -14.42 -23.51 5.41
CA PHE A 178 -13.73 -24.67 4.86
C PHE A 178 -14.51 -25.94 5.20
N GLN A 179 -14.73 -26.79 4.21
CA GLN A 179 -15.38 -28.08 4.38
C GLN A 179 -14.66 -29.14 3.57
N THR A 180 -14.21 -30.20 4.23
CA THR A 180 -13.65 -31.39 3.58
C THR A 180 -14.54 -32.59 3.82
N GLN A 181 -14.97 -33.24 2.76
CA GLN A 181 -15.55 -34.57 2.82
C GLN A 181 -14.46 -35.59 2.50
N SER A 182 -14.22 -36.54 3.40
CA SER A 182 -13.21 -37.60 3.21
C SER A 182 -13.73 -38.96 3.66
N ARG A 183 -12.97 -40.03 3.40
CA ARG A 183 -13.30 -41.38 3.90
C ARG A 183 -13.32 -41.47 5.44
N SER A 184 -12.58 -40.60 6.14
CA SER A 184 -12.57 -40.53 7.61
C SER A 184 -13.68 -39.66 8.19
N GLY A 185 -14.57 -39.12 7.35
CA GLY A 185 -15.70 -38.28 7.75
C GLY A 185 -15.60 -36.83 7.25
N PRO A 186 -16.66 -36.03 7.45
CA PRO A 186 -16.65 -34.60 7.18
C PRO A 186 -15.78 -33.85 8.20
N SER A 187 -14.99 -32.89 7.72
CA SER A 187 -14.38 -31.84 8.53
C SER A 187 -14.95 -30.50 8.11
N ARG A 188 -15.39 -29.69 9.07
CA ARG A 188 -15.97 -28.36 8.83
C ARG A 188 -15.29 -27.33 9.72
N PHE A 189 -14.94 -26.21 9.14
CA PHE A 189 -14.37 -25.08 9.84
C PHE A 189 -14.97 -23.78 9.34
N VAL A 190 -15.30 -22.88 10.27
CA VAL A 190 -15.72 -21.52 9.96
C VAL A 190 -15.00 -20.58 10.91
N SER A 191 -14.41 -19.51 10.40
CA SER A 191 -13.94 -18.40 11.21
C SER A 191 -14.52 -17.09 10.69
N ALA A 192 -14.93 -16.21 11.59
CA ALA A 192 -15.35 -14.86 11.27
C ALA A 192 -14.59 -13.86 12.15
N TYR A 193 -13.77 -13.04 11.51
CA TYR A 193 -13.20 -11.85 12.11
C TYR A 193 -14.17 -10.69 11.86
N THR A 194 -14.51 -9.97 12.92
CA THR A 194 -15.35 -8.78 12.85
C THR A 194 -14.70 -7.64 13.62
N GLU A 195 -14.79 -6.44 13.07
CA GLU A 195 -14.37 -5.23 13.75
C GLU A 195 -15.47 -4.17 13.59
N ALA A 196 -16.18 -3.91 14.67
CA ALA A 196 -17.19 -2.87 14.76
C ALA A 196 -16.58 -1.63 15.39
N GLY A 197 -16.98 -0.44 14.96
CA GLY A 197 -16.44 0.78 15.53
C GLY A 197 -17.11 2.04 15.01
N PHE A 198 -16.69 3.16 15.54
CA PHE A 198 -17.05 4.47 15.00
C PHE A 198 -15.92 5.48 15.23
N ASN A 199 -15.92 6.51 14.40
CA ASN A 199 -15.14 7.71 14.59
C ASN A 199 -16.07 8.86 14.95
N LEU A 200 -15.72 9.63 15.98
CA LEU A 200 -16.46 10.82 16.38
C LEU A 200 -15.51 11.85 16.98
N GLY A 201 -15.31 12.98 16.31
CA GLY A 201 -14.47 14.06 16.84
C GLY A 201 -13.03 13.60 17.14
N ASN A 202 -12.42 12.87 16.20
CA ASN A 202 -11.11 12.20 16.30
C ASN A 202 -11.01 11.05 17.31
N TRP A 203 -12.06 10.75 18.07
CA TRP A 203 -12.10 9.52 18.85
C TRP A 203 -12.32 8.33 17.94
N VAL A 204 -11.47 7.33 18.07
CA VAL A 204 -11.55 6.06 17.37
C VAL A 204 -11.99 5.01 18.37
N VAL A 205 -13.21 4.51 18.22
CA VAL A 205 -13.73 3.39 19.03
C VAL A 205 -13.75 2.15 18.18
N ARG A 206 -13.14 1.06 18.65
CA ARG A 206 -13.04 -0.22 17.93
C ARG A 206 -13.30 -1.37 18.88
N SER A 207 -13.99 -2.39 18.37
CA SER A 207 -14.26 -3.66 19.04
C SER A 207 -13.98 -4.80 18.05
N ARG A 208 -13.02 -5.66 18.39
CA ARG A 208 -12.50 -6.74 17.55
C ARG A 208 -12.86 -8.10 18.14
N GLN A 209 -13.47 -8.94 17.33
CA GLN A 209 -13.93 -10.27 17.73
C GLN A 209 -13.58 -11.32 16.69
N PHE A 210 -13.15 -12.49 17.15
CA PHE A 210 -13.00 -13.70 16.35
C PHE A 210 -14.03 -14.73 16.80
N TYR A 211 -14.86 -15.17 15.87
CA TYR A 211 -15.66 -16.37 16.02
C TYR A 211 -14.96 -17.52 15.28
N ILE A 212 -14.83 -18.68 15.92
CA ILE A 212 -14.20 -19.85 15.33
C ILE A 212 -15.08 -21.05 15.66
N SER A 213 -15.48 -21.82 14.65
CA SER A 213 -16.16 -23.10 14.79
C SER A 213 -15.35 -24.17 14.08
N ASP A 214 -14.90 -25.18 14.83
CA ASP A 214 -14.17 -26.33 14.31
C ASP A 214 -14.96 -27.60 14.64
N ASN A 215 -15.47 -28.27 13.61
CA ASN A 215 -16.24 -29.50 13.71
C ASN A 215 -17.39 -29.44 14.74
N GLY A 216 -18.08 -28.30 14.76
CA GLY A 216 -19.22 -28.03 15.64
C GLY A 216 -18.85 -27.48 17.03
N LYS A 217 -17.55 -27.41 17.37
CA LYS A 217 -17.08 -26.73 18.58
C LYS A 217 -16.84 -25.26 18.27
N SER A 218 -17.75 -24.40 18.71
CA SER A 218 -17.63 -22.95 18.56
C SER A 218 -16.95 -22.32 19.76
N ARG A 219 -16.04 -21.37 19.51
CA ARG A 219 -15.49 -20.44 20.48
C ARG A 219 -15.57 -19.03 19.92
N SER A 220 -15.81 -18.06 20.79
CA SER A 220 -15.74 -16.64 20.46
C SER A 220 -14.68 -16.00 21.33
N GLU A 221 -13.69 -15.38 20.70
CA GLU A 221 -12.57 -14.71 21.36
C GLU A 221 -12.70 -13.21 21.11
N HIS A 222 -12.83 -12.43 22.18
CA HIS A 222 -12.85 -10.97 22.11
C HIS A 222 -11.43 -10.42 22.32
N VAL A 223 -10.82 -9.93 21.24
CA VAL A 223 -9.39 -9.56 21.23
C VAL A 223 -9.19 -8.21 21.91
N GLN A 224 -9.88 -7.17 21.45
CA GLN A 224 -9.74 -5.79 21.93
C GLN A 224 -11.06 -5.03 21.82
N ALA A 225 -11.31 -4.12 22.75
CA ALA A 225 -12.37 -3.12 22.68
C ALA A 225 -11.87 -1.83 23.33
N TYR A 226 -11.56 -0.82 22.52
CA TYR A 226 -10.93 0.40 23.01
C TYR A 226 -11.53 1.65 22.42
N ALA A 227 -11.35 2.75 23.14
CA ALA A 227 -11.41 4.10 22.61
C ALA A 227 -9.99 4.68 22.59
N GLN A 228 -9.60 5.33 21.51
CA GLN A 228 -8.31 6.03 21.42
C GLN A 228 -8.47 7.42 20.81
N ARG A 229 -7.54 8.31 21.17
CA ARG A 229 -7.41 9.65 20.60
C ARG A 229 -5.97 10.12 20.71
N ASP A 230 -5.51 10.83 19.68
CA ASP A 230 -4.19 11.45 19.70
C ASP A 230 -4.23 12.77 20.49
N ILE A 231 -3.20 12.96 21.32
CA ILE A 231 -2.97 14.18 22.11
C ILE A 231 -1.78 14.91 21.47
N ALA A 232 -2.08 15.86 20.59
CA ALA A 232 -1.08 16.56 19.79
C ALA A 232 0.01 17.24 20.66
N ALA A 233 -0.38 17.87 21.77
CA ALA A 233 0.54 18.53 22.70
C ALA A 233 1.61 17.58 23.29
N LEU A 234 1.29 16.29 23.43
CA LEU A 234 2.18 15.27 23.95
C LEU A 234 2.81 14.40 22.85
N ARG A 235 2.42 14.62 21.57
CA ARG A 235 2.75 13.74 20.43
C ARG A 235 2.55 12.25 20.77
N SER A 236 1.47 11.97 21.48
CA SER A 236 1.18 10.65 22.06
C SER A 236 -0.27 10.27 21.81
N THR A 237 -0.53 8.98 21.70
CA THR A 237 -1.89 8.42 21.60
C THR A 237 -2.33 7.94 22.97
N PHE A 238 -3.48 8.43 23.42
CA PHE A 238 -4.17 7.91 24.59
C PHE A 238 -5.15 6.81 24.15
N GLN A 239 -5.17 5.69 24.87
CA GLN A 239 -6.06 4.57 24.61
C GLN A 239 -6.61 4.01 25.92
N VAL A 240 -7.91 3.68 25.96
CA VAL A 240 -8.60 3.14 27.14
C VAL A 240 -9.56 2.02 26.75
N GLY A 241 -9.72 1.03 27.64
CA GLY A 241 -10.61 -0.11 27.48
C GLY A 241 -9.85 -1.43 27.58
N GLN A 242 -10.25 -2.39 26.75
CA GLN A 242 -9.61 -3.68 26.57
C GLN A 242 -8.55 -3.58 25.46
N ILE A 243 -7.29 -3.43 25.86
CA ILE A 243 -6.16 -3.00 25.03
C ILE A 243 -5.02 -4.02 25.06
N SER A 244 -4.15 -3.99 24.06
CA SER A 244 -2.83 -4.62 24.13
C SER A 244 -1.80 -3.53 24.40
N THR A 245 -0.96 -3.70 25.42
CA THR A 245 0.07 -2.72 25.73
C THR A 245 1.05 -2.58 24.58
N ARG A 246 1.43 -1.34 24.28
CA ARG A 246 2.53 -1.03 23.37
C ARG A 246 3.70 -0.55 24.22
N SER A 247 4.76 -1.34 24.24
CA SER A 247 6.01 -0.95 24.89
C SER A 247 7.19 -1.44 24.02
N PRO A 248 8.22 -0.61 23.82
CA PRO A 248 9.44 -1.02 23.16
C PRO A 248 10.31 -1.93 24.05
N VAL A 249 10.02 -2.02 25.36
CA VAL A 249 10.80 -2.78 26.34
C VAL A 249 10.09 -4.08 26.74
N PHE A 250 8.80 -4.03 27.02
CA PHE A 250 8.03 -5.17 27.53
C PHE A 250 7.17 -5.84 26.45
N GLY A 251 6.85 -7.13 26.65
CA GLY A 251 5.91 -7.89 25.82
C GLY A 251 4.53 -7.22 25.75
N GLY A 252 3.76 -7.44 24.68
CA GLY A 252 2.39 -6.94 24.61
C GLY A 252 1.45 -7.74 25.51
N ILE A 253 0.97 -7.07 26.56
CA ILE A 253 0.07 -7.60 27.59
C ILE A 253 -1.35 -7.20 27.25
N GLN A 254 -2.29 -8.13 27.32
CA GLN A 254 -3.71 -7.80 27.19
C GLN A 254 -4.22 -7.25 28.53
N LEU A 255 -4.58 -5.95 28.56
CA LEU A 255 -5.04 -5.23 29.75
C LEU A 255 -6.46 -4.70 29.58
N SER A 256 -7.21 -4.66 30.67
CA SER A 256 -8.37 -3.79 30.86
C SER A 256 -7.93 -2.58 31.66
N GLY A 257 -7.81 -1.42 31.01
CA GLY A 257 -7.26 -0.22 31.63
C GLY A 257 -7.01 0.88 30.62
N PHE A 258 -5.93 1.64 30.81
CA PHE A 258 -5.55 2.70 29.89
C PHE A 258 -4.05 2.68 29.61
N GLN A 259 -3.67 3.27 28.49
CA GLN A 259 -2.28 3.53 28.12
C GLN A 259 -2.14 4.86 27.40
N LEU A 260 -0.94 5.42 27.49
CA LEU A 260 -0.45 6.56 26.72
C LEU A 260 0.87 6.12 26.09
N PHE A 261 1.04 6.28 24.79
CA PHE A 261 2.28 5.90 24.12
C PHE A 261 2.61 6.87 22.97
N PRO A 262 3.90 7.13 22.68
CA PRO A 262 4.31 7.81 21.46
C PRO A 262 3.94 6.93 20.26
N ASP A 263 2.96 7.36 19.48
CA ASP A 263 2.68 6.75 18.20
C ASP A 263 3.47 7.53 17.15
N GLY A 264 4.39 6.85 16.46
CA GLY A 264 5.23 7.45 15.44
C GLY A 264 4.36 8.02 14.32
N VAL A 265 4.13 9.33 14.37
CA VAL A 265 3.35 10.06 13.39
C VAL A 265 4.09 10.05 12.05
N SER A 266 3.79 9.01 11.28
CA SER A 266 4.25 8.72 9.92
C SER A 266 5.76 8.56 9.74
N ARG A 267 6.17 7.34 9.40
CA ARG A 267 7.24 7.15 8.42
C ARG A 267 6.72 6.31 7.28
N THR A 268 6.37 7.03 6.22
CA THR A 268 6.52 6.69 4.81
C THR A 268 6.93 5.25 4.50
N GLY A 269 6.05 4.56 3.78
CA GLY A 269 6.39 3.47 2.88
C GLY A 269 6.80 2.19 3.60
N ALA A 270 5.88 1.23 3.64
CA ALA A 270 6.15 -0.19 3.75
C ALA A 270 7.58 -0.53 4.20
N SER A 271 7.85 -0.51 5.52
CA SER A 271 8.71 -1.59 5.98
C SER A 271 7.99 -2.84 5.51
N ASN A 272 8.66 -3.71 4.77
CA ASN A 272 8.13 -5.05 4.52
C ASN A 272 7.81 -5.56 5.92
N GLY A 273 6.53 -5.48 6.29
CA GLY A 273 6.06 -5.78 7.64
C GLY A 273 6.47 -7.21 7.96
N VAL A 274 6.25 -7.65 9.19
CA VAL A 274 6.63 -9.01 9.58
C VAL A 274 6.16 -10.01 8.53
N VAL A 275 7.14 -10.65 7.89
CA VAL A 275 6.92 -11.62 6.84
C VAL A 275 6.94 -12.99 7.50
N VAL A 276 5.84 -13.72 7.35
CA VAL A 276 5.79 -15.13 7.74
C VAL A 276 5.87 -15.97 6.48
N GLU A 277 7.02 -16.61 6.27
CA GLU A 277 7.26 -17.50 5.14
C GLU A 277 7.14 -18.96 5.57
N GLY A 278 6.63 -19.80 4.68
CA GLY A 278 6.54 -21.24 4.88
C GLY A 278 6.15 -21.98 3.61
N VAL A 279 6.09 -23.31 3.71
CA VAL A 279 5.63 -24.17 2.62
C VAL A 279 4.46 -25.03 3.11
N ALA A 280 3.36 -24.99 2.37
CA ALA A 280 2.22 -25.87 2.55
C ALA A 280 2.29 -27.01 1.52
N HIS A 281 2.24 -28.28 1.95
CA HIS A 281 2.28 -29.45 1.03
C HIS A 281 0.90 -29.96 0.62
N SER A 282 -0.12 -29.17 0.90
CA SER A 282 -1.48 -29.34 0.42
C SER A 282 -2.15 -27.99 0.63
N GLN A 283 -3.33 -27.79 0.07
CA GLN A 283 -4.19 -26.71 0.51
C GLN A 283 -4.30 -26.74 2.06
N ALA A 284 -4.03 -25.60 2.69
CA ALA A 284 -3.88 -25.51 4.13
C ALA A 284 -4.47 -24.21 4.68
N ARG A 285 -4.89 -24.25 5.93
CA ARG A 285 -5.22 -23.06 6.73
C ARG A 285 -3.99 -22.65 7.51
N VAL A 286 -3.61 -21.38 7.41
CA VAL A 286 -2.58 -20.78 8.24
C VAL A 286 -3.26 -19.97 9.34
N GLU A 287 -2.91 -20.23 10.58
CA GLU A 287 -3.30 -19.44 11.76
C GLU A 287 -2.05 -18.78 12.33
N VAL A 288 -2.11 -17.48 12.56
CA VAL A 288 -1.05 -16.72 13.23
C VAL A 288 -1.60 -16.20 14.55
N ARG A 289 -0.97 -16.60 15.66
CA ARG A 289 -1.27 -16.10 17.00
C ARG A 289 -0.11 -15.27 17.53
N GLN A 290 -0.43 -14.27 18.36
CA GLN A 290 0.56 -13.49 19.10
C GLN A 290 0.06 -13.27 20.52
N SER A 291 0.93 -13.50 21.51
CA SER A 291 0.55 -13.45 22.94
C SER A 291 -0.75 -14.24 23.21
N GLY A 292 -0.86 -15.44 22.64
CA GLY A 292 -2.03 -16.31 22.81
C GLY A 292 -3.29 -15.92 22.04
N ALA A 293 -3.40 -14.74 21.42
CA ALA A 293 -4.58 -14.31 20.66
C ALA A 293 -4.45 -14.64 19.15
N LEU A 294 -5.52 -15.08 18.49
CA LEU A 294 -5.53 -15.20 17.02
C LEU A 294 -5.53 -13.80 16.40
N ILE A 295 -4.53 -13.50 15.58
CA ILE A 295 -4.40 -12.18 14.93
C ILE A 295 -4.68 -12.25 13.43
N HIS A 296 -4.47 -13.41 12.81
CA HIS A 296 -4.71 -13.60 11.39
C HIS A 296 -5.01 -15.07 11.08
N THR A 297 -5.93 -15.31 10.15
CA THR A 297 -6.17 -16.63 9.58
C THR A 297 -6.47 -16.50 8.10
N THR A 298 -5.88 -17.37 7.29
CA THR A 298 -6.07 -17.36 5.84
C THR A 298 -5.89 -18.77 5.27
N LEU A 299 -6.38 -18.97 4.04
CA LEU A 299 -6.15 -20.18 3.27
C LEU A 299 -5.00 -19.96 2.30
N VAL A 300 -4.10 -20.92 2.25
CA VAL A 300 -2.99 -20.92 1.30
C VAL A 300 -3.12 -22.14 0.38
N PRO A 301 -2.83 -21.97 -0.92
CA PRO A 301 -2.72 -23.10 -1.83
C PRO A 301 -1.48 -23.94 -1.48
N GLU A 302 -1.33 -25.07 -2.16
CA GLU A 302 -0.12 -25.88 -2.05
C GLU A 302 1.09 -25.18 -2.69
N GLY A 303 2.18 -25.12 -1.93
CA GLY A 303 3.43 -24.48 -2.32
C GLY A 303 3.98 -23.54 -1.25
N PRO A 304 4.98 -22.73 -1.59
CA PRO A 304 5.45 -21.66 -0.73
C PRO A 304 4.34 -20.62 -0.52
N PHE A 305 4.29 -20.04 0.66
CA PHE A 305 3.47 -18.89 0.96
C PHE A 305 4.29 -17.87 1.75
N SER A 306 3.92 -16.60 1.61
CA SER A 306 4.48 -15.48 2.35
C SER A 306 3.31 -14.61 2.80
N LEU A 307 3.16 -14.44 4.11
CA LEU A 307 2.16 -13.56 4.69
C LEU A 307 2.84 -12.26 5.08
N THR A 308 2.38 -11.15 4.52
CA THR A 308 2.87 -9.79 4.80
C THR A 308 1.74 -8.94 5.38
N GLY A 309 2.09 -7.80 5.98
CA GLY A 309 1.08 -6.86 6.50
C GLY A 309 0.26 -7.41 7.68
N LEU A 310 0.81 -8.34 8.46
CA LEU A 310 0.15 -8.90 9.62
C LEU A 310 -0.15 -7.82 10.67
N PRO A 311 -1.38 -7.74 11.21
CA PRO A 311 -1.77 -6.75 12.21
C PRO A 311 -1.24 -7.15 13.58
N LEU A 312 0.07 -6.94 13.81
CA LEU A 312 0.70 -7.26 15.09
C LEU A 312 0.02 -6.53 16.24
N LEU A 313 -0.13 -7.22 17.37
CA LEU A 313 -0.56 -6.64 18.63
C LEU A 313 0.59 -5.86 19.30
N ASN A 314 1.83 -6.29 19.09
CA ASN A 314 3.04 -5.66 19.62
C ASN A 314 4.30 -6.11 18.85
N GLY A 315 5.42 -5.44 19.07
CA GLY A 315 6.71 -5.75 18.42
C GLY A 315 7.67 -6.62 19.23
N THR A 316 7.26 -7.11 20.41
CA THR A 316 8.15 -7.67 21.43
C THR A 316 7.86 -9.13 21.78
N SER A 317 6.70 -9.64 21.36
CA SER A 317 6.22 -11.02 21.51
C SER A 317 6.33 -11.80 20.20
N ASP A 318 6.71 -13.08 20.31
CA ASP A 318 6.87 -13.97 19.17
C ASP A 318 5.53 -14.26 18.47
N LEU A 319 5.58 -14.62 17.18
CA LEU A 319 4.43 -15.12 16.46
C LEU A 319 4.42 -16.66 16.49
N GLU A 320 3.29 -17.24 16.84
CA GLU A 320 3.02 -18.66 16.74
C GLU A 320 2.24 -18.94 15.46
N VAL A 321 2.87 -19.64 14.51
CA VAL A 321 2.28 -19.93 13.20
C VAL A 321 1.91 -21.40 13.15
N SER A 322 0.64 -21.69 12.88
CA SER A 322 0.13 -23.05 12.69
C SER A 322 -0.37 -23.23 11.25
N VAL A 323 0.20 -24.20 10.54
CA VAL A 323 -0.20 -24.61 9.19
C VAL A 323 -0.95 -25.93 9.29
N ILE A 324 -2.25 -25.90 9.01
CA ILE A 324 -3.19 -27.00 9.21
C ILE A 324 -3.64 -27.49 7.84
N GLY A 325 -3.16 -28.67 7.44
CA GLY A 325 -3.49 -29.26 6.14
C GLY A 325 -4.86 -29.93 6.10
N THR A 326 -5.40 -30.13 4.90
CA THR A 326 -6.69 -30.80 4.66
C THR A 326 -6.80 -32.23 5.22
N ARG A 327 -5.68 -32.92 5.47
CA ARG A 327 -5.62 -34.27 6.08
C ARG A 327 -5.47 -34.24 7.61
N GLY A 328 -5.61 -33.08 8.25
CA GLY A 328 -5.52 -32.91 9.71
C GLY A 328 -4.09 -32.80 10.28
N GLY A 329 -3.06 -32.97 9.44
CA GLY A 329 -1.67 -32.70 9.83
C GLY A 329 -1.50 -31.22 10.19
N THR A 330 -1.08 -30.94 11.42
CA THR A 330 -0.79 -29.59 11.91
C THR A 330 0.71 -29.44 12.08
N ARG A 331 1.25 -28.35 11.56
CA ARG A 331 2.63 -27.93 11.77
C ARG A 331 2.65 -26.60 12.45
N SER A 332 3.47 -26.46 13.46
CA SER A 332 3.62 -25.20 14.17
C SER A 332 5.07 -24.80 14.20
N PHE A 333 5.34 -23.53 13.91
CA PHE A 333 6.65 -22.93 14.10
C PHE A 333 6.50 -21.54 14.70
N VAL A 334 7.57 -21.05 15.31
CA VAL A 334 7.61 -19.74 15.96
C VAL A 334 8.47 -18.81 15.12
N VAL A 335 7.98 -17.59 14.87
CA VAL A 335 8.77 -16.49 14.31
C VAL A 335 9.17 -15.57 15.47
N PRO A 336 10.45 -15.57 15.90
CA PRO A 336 10.89 -14.82 17.07
C PRO A 336 10.74 -13.31 16.87
N ALA A 337 10.35 -12.60 17.93
CA ALA A 337 10.17 -11.15 17.89
C ALA A 337 11.42 -10.37 17.46
N ALA A 338 12.59 -10.88 17.83
CA ALA A 338 13.87 -10.28 17.47
C ALA A 338 14.16 -10.29 15.96
N SER A 339 13.48 -11.14 15.17
CA SER A 339 13.71 -11.22 13.72
C SER A 339 13.11 -10.04 12.94
N PHE A 340 12.20 -9.29 13.55
CA PHE A 340 11.49 -8.19 12.89
C PHE A 340 11.60 -6.85 13.61
N SER A 341 12.47 -6.73 14.62
CA SER A 341 12.78 -5.48 15.31
C SER A 341 13.22 -4.36 14.35
N ALA A 342 13.95 -4.68 13.27
CA ALA A 342 14.35 -3.71 12.25
C ALA A 342 13.16 -3.15 11.44
N ALA A 343 12.07 -3.91 11.32
CA ALA A 343 10.86 -3.48 10.61
C ALA A 343 9.93 -2.64 11.49
N ILE A 344 10.06 -2.74 12.81
CA ILE A 344 9.25 -2.04 13.83
C ILE A 344 10.12 -0.93 14.43
N GLY A 345 10.16 0.22 13.78
CA GLY A 345 10.94 1.37 14.25
C GLY A 345 10.55 1.78 15.67
N VAL A 346 11.53 2.25 16.46
CA VAL A 346 11.30 2.74 17.82
C VAL A 346 11.09 4.25 17.79
N THR A 347 9.97 4.72 18.36
CA THR A 347 9.64 6.15 18.45
C THR A 347 10.09 6.69 19.80
N PRO A 348 10.91 7.76 19.85
CA PRO A 348 11.22 8.43 21.10
C PRO A 348 9.96 8.99 21.78
N GLY A 349 9.89 8.86 23.11
CA GLY A 349 8.75 9.30 23.91
C GLY A 349 8.55 8.44 25.15
N PHE A 350 7.48 8.70 25.88
CA PHE A 350 7.15 8.00 27.12
C PHE A 350 5.89 7.15 26.94
N ASP A 351 6.00 5.86 27.26
CA ASP A 351 4.87 4.94 27.33
C ASP A 351 4.47 4.76 28.80
N PHE A 352 3.17 4.77 29.06
CA PHE A 352 2.58 4.47 30.35
C PHE A 352 1.37 3.57 30.17
N ALA A 353 1.22 2.54 30.99
CA ALA A 353 0.03 1.69 31.00
C ALA A 353 -0.34 1.28 32.43
N LEU A 354 -1.64 1.28 32.71
CA LEU A 354 -2.20 0.85 33.99
C LEU A 354 -3.50 0.09 33.75
N GLY A 355 -3.60 -1.12 34.30
CA GLY A 355 -4.82 -1.92 34.15
C GLY A 355 -4.71 -3.34 34.68
N LYS A 356 -5.81 -4.08 34.63
CA LYS A 356 -5.87 -5.49 35.04
C LYS A 356 -5.62 -6.41 33.86
N VAL A 357 -4.81 -7.45 34.03
CA VAL A 357 -4.58 -8.46 32.97
C VAL A 357 -5.89 -9.15 32.60
N ARG A 358 -6.10 -9.40 31.30
CA ARG A 358 -7.34 -9.99 30.77
C ARG A 358 -7.26 -11.49 30.50
N GLU A 359 -6.07 -12.08 30.43
CA GLU A 359 -5.95 -13.51 30.16
C GLU A 359 -6.59 -14.32 31.29
N GLN A 360 -7.44 -15.27 30.91
CA GLN A 360 -8.08 -16.18 31.83
C GLN A 360 -7.04 -17.20 32.30
N LEU A 361 -6.40 -16.90 33.43
CA LEU A 361 -5.45 -17.79 34.08
C LEU A 361 -6.15 -19.14 34.32
N SER A 362 -5.63 -20.20 33.69
CA SER A 362 -6.26 -21.52 33.70
C SER A 362 -6.34 -22.18 35.08
N ASP A 363 -5.73 -21.57 36.10
CA ASP A 363 -5.71 -22.03 37.49
C ASP A 363 -6.75 -21.33 38.39
N GLY A 364 -7.57 -20.42 37.85
CA GLY A 364 -8.62 -19.72 38.60
C GLY A 364 -8.13 -18.59 39.50
N ARG A 365 -6.85 -18.20 39.43
CA ARG A 365 -6.33 -17.03 40.16
C ARG A 365 -6.88 -15.72 39.60
N GLU A 366 -6.92 -14.72 40.47
CA GLU A 366 -7.26 -13.37 40.07
C GLU A 366 -6.16 -12.78 39.18
N ALA A 367 -6.55 -12.13 38.09
CA ALA A 367 -5.60 -11.52 37.17
C ALA A 367 -4.92 -10.31 37.82
N PRO A 368 -3.58 -10.18 37.75
CA PRO A 368 -2.86 -9.11 38.45
C PRO A 368 -3.16 -7.74 37.84
N THR A 369 -3.07 -6.71 38.70
CA THR A 369 -3.03 -5.32 38.23
C THR A 369 -1.60 -4.97 37.85
N VAL A 370 -1.43 -4.40 36.66
CA VAL A 370 -0.13 -4.06 36.08
C VAL A 370 -0.03 -2.54 35.97
N ALA A 371 1.06 -2.00 36.48
CA ALA A 371 1.53 -0.65 36.19
C ALA A 371 2.84 -0.75 35.41
N MET A 372 2.94 -0.04 34.28
CA MET A 372 4.11 -0.05 33.41
C MET A 372 4.44 1.37 32.98
N GLY A 373 5.73 1.67 32.95
CA GLY A 373 6.26 2.90 32.36
C GLY A 373 7.55 2.61 31.60
N SER A 374 7.67 3.15 30.39
CA SER A 374 8.93 3.19 29.65
C SER A 374 9.20 4.56 29.06
N GLY A 375 10.48 4.87 28.89
CA GLY A 375 10.93 6.06 28.16
C GLY A 375 11.93 5.64 27.10
N THR A 376 11.84 6.23 25.91
CA THR A 376 12.81 6.08 24.84
C THR A 376 13.34 7.44 24.41
N TRP A 377 14.66 7.57 24.35
CA TRP A 377 15.37 8.77 23.93
C TRP A 377 16.13 8.52 22.63
N GLY A 378 16.06 9.47 21.70
CA GLY A 378 16.91 9.48 20.51
C GLY A 378 18.33 9.93 20.86
N LEU A 379 19.33 9.14 20.51
CA LEU A 379 20.75 9.46 20.61
C LEU A 379 21.26 9.85 19.22
N GLY A 380 21.20 11.15 18.89
CA GLY A 380 21.48 11.64 17.54
C GLY A 380 20.38 11.27 16.54
N ARG A 381 20.72 11.22 15.24
CA ARG A 381 19.72 11.01 14.16
C ARG A 381 19.39 9.54 13.88
N GLN A 382 20.19 8.60 14.38
CA GLN A 382 20.15 7.20 13.95
C GLN A 382 20.12 6.20 15.11
N SER A 383 20.26 6.63 16.36
CA SER A 383 20.27 5.73 17.51
C SER A 383 19.16 6.09 18.50
N SER A 384 18.72 5.11 19.27
CA SER A 384 17.71 5.23 20.31
C SER A 384 18.05 4.30 21.47
N LEU A 385 17.74 4.75 22.67
CA LEU A 385 17.92 4.01 23.91
C LEU A 385 16.64 4.14 24.73
N GLY A 386 16.12 3.04 25.24
CA GLY A 386 14.92 3.04 26.05
C GLY A 386 15.07 2.19 27.29
N PHE A 387 14.34 2.57 28.34
CA PHE A 387 14.30 1.87 29.62
C PHE A 387 12.86 1.77 30.08
N GLY A 388 12.53 0.69 30.79
CA GLY A 388 11.19 0.49 31.31
C GLY A 388 11.18 -0.24 32.64
N LEU A 389 10.11 0.03 33.38
CA LEU A 389 9.73 -0.67 34.60
C LEU A 389 8.29 -1.19 34.45
N LEU A 390 8.06 -2.39 34.95
CA LEU A 390 6.75 -3.03 35.04
C LEU A 390 6.61 -3.59 36.45
N SER A 391 5.52 -3.28 37.13
CA SER A 391 5.21 -3.80 38.45
C SER A 391 3.77 -4.29 38.53
N THR A 392 3.59 -5.32 39.36
CA THR A 392 2.30 -5.83 39.86
C THR A 392 2.41 -5.99 41.38
N ASP A 393 1.42 -6.60 42.02
CA ASP A 393 1.43 -6.87 43.46
C ASP A 393 2.59 -7.80 43.87
N GLU A 394 2.91 -8.82 43.06
CA GLU A 394 3.87 -9.87 43.40
C GLU A 394 5.03 -10.00 42.39
N TYR A 395 4.95 -9.34 41.24
CA TYR A 395 5.94 -9.45 40.16
C TYR A 395 6.48 -8.08 39.73
N GLN A 396 7.80 -8.02 39.51
CA GLN A 396 8.52 -6.84 39.07
C GLN A 396 9.42 -7.18 37.88
N SER A 397 9.49 -6.28 36.90
CA SER A 397 10.41 -6.38 35.77
C SER A 397 11.00 -5.03 35.41
N ALA A 398 12.27 -5.05 35.05
CA ALA A 398 12.96 -3.90 34.49
C ALA A 398 13.62 -4.32 33.18
N GLY A 399 13.75 -3.40 32.25
CA GLY A 399 14.41 -3.71 31.00
C GLY A 399 14.95 -2.49 30.29
N GLY A 400 15.79 -2.74 29.30
CA GLY A 400 16.36 -1.75 28.41
C GLY A 400 16.32 -2.22 26.97
N THR A 401 16.21 -1.27 26.06
CA THR A 401 16.29 -1.47 24.62
C THR A 401 17.26 -0.48 24.01
N PHE A 402 18.01 -0.90 23.02
CA PHE A 402 18.91 -0.07 22.24
C PHE A 402 18.67 -0.40 20.77
N SER A 403 18.58 0.62 19.91
CA SER A 403 18.49 0.43 18.47
C SER A 403 19.29 1.51 17.76
N SER A 404 20.15 1.12 16.82
CA SER A 404 21.01 2.05 16.08
C SER A 404 21.14 1.63 14.62
N VAL A 405 21.03 2.61 13.73
CA VAL A 405 21.32 2.48 12.30
C VAL A 405 22.71 3.06 12.04
N PHE A 406 23.68 2.22 11.72
CA PHE A 406 25.05 2.60 11.39
C PHE A 406 25.20 2.91 9.88
N PHE A 407 26.44 3.21 9.45
CA PHE A 407 26.80 3.41 8.05
C PHE A 407 26.29 2.25 7.18
N GLN A 408 25.96 2.53 5.92
CA GLN A 408 25.39 1.55 4.97
C GLN A 408 24.02 0.96 5.39
N ARG A 409 23.23 1.61 6.24
CA ARG A 409 21.89 1.14 6.69
C ARG A 409 21.95 -0.17 7.51
N VAL A 410 23.07 -0.44 8.17
CA VAL A 410 23.18 -1.55 9.12
C VAL A 410 22.42 -1.22 10.39
N THR A 411 21.36 -1.95 10.71
CA THR A 411 20.58 -1.77 11.94
C THR A 411 20.96 -2.82 12.95
N VAL A 412 21.30 -2.39 14.18
CA VAL A 412 21.50 -3.27 15.33
C VAL A 412 20.47 -2.89 16.38
N SER A 413 19.80 -3.89 16.95
CA SER A 413 18.92 -3.68 18.09
C SER A 413 19.19 -4.73 19.16
N ALA A 414 19.20 -4.29 20.41
CA ALA A 414 19.40 -5.14 21.57
C ALA A 414 18.32 -4.83 22.61
N ARG A 415 17.86 -5.86 23.30
CA ARG A 415 16.89 -5.75 24.38
C ARG A 415 17.29 -6.69 25.50
N HIS A 416 17.17 -6.21 26.72
CA HIS A 416 17.44 -6.99 27.92
C HIS A 416 16.37 -6.72 28.96
N ASN A 417 15.77 -7.79 29.49
CA ASN A 417 14.76 -7.71 30.54
C ASN A 417 15.20 -8.60 31.69
N ILE A 418 15.00 -8.12 32.91
CA ILE A 418 15.12 -8.87 34.15
C ILE A 418 13.75 -8.93 34.82
N SER A 419 13.49 -10.03 35.50
CA SER A 419 12.22 -10.30 36.16
C SER A 419 12.46 -10.90 37.54
N ARG A 420 11.59 -10.56 38.48
CA ARG A 420 11.51 -11.13 39.82
C ARG A 420 10.05 -11.40 40.14
N ASP A 421 9.75 -12.65 40.43
CA ASP A 421 8.46 -13.12 40.95
C ASP A 421 8.61 -13.36 42.45
N GLY A 422 8.03 -12.48 43.26
CA GLY A 422 8.12 -12.50 44.72
C GLY A 422 7.32 -13.62 45.37
N GLU A 423 6.21 -14.02 44.76
CA GLU A 423 5.32 -15.08 45.28
C GLU A 423 5.95 -16.47 45.14
N VAL A 424 6.62 -16.72 44.02
CA VAL A 424 7.32 -17.99 43.79
C VAL A 424 8.81 -17.92 44.21
N GLY A 425 9.34 -16.71 44.42
CA GLY A 425 10.73 -16.48 44.80
C GLY A 425 11.74 -16.77 43.69
N VAL A 426 11.36 -16.57 42.43
CA VAL A 426 12.23 -16.83 41.26
C VAL A 426 12.63 -15.54 40.56
N GLN A 427 13.84 -15.55 40.00
CA GLN A 427 14.37 -14.45 39.22
C GLN A 427 15.00 -14.96 37.93
N GLY A 428 15.02 -14.11 36.92
CA GLY A 428 15.69 -14.45 35.68
C GLY A 428 15.72 -13.31 34.69
N SER A 429 16.31 -13.59 33.53
CA SER A 429 16.54 -12.59 32.50
C SER A 429 16.28 -13.16 31.10
N ARG A 430 15.94 -12.25 30.19
CA ARG A 430 15.80 -12.51 28.76
C ARG A 430 16.58 -11.45 27.99
N SER A 431 17.38 -11.89 27.02
CA SER A 431 18.17 -11.03 26.16
C SER A 431 17.82 -11.33 24.72
N SER A 432 17.62 -10.29 23.92
CA SER A 432 17.42 -10.37 22.47
C SER A 432 18.42 -9.46 21.76
N LEU A 433 19.02 -9.94 20.67
CA LEU A 433 19.89 -9.18 19.79
C LEU A 433 19.44 -9.41 18.35
N SER A 434 19.46 -8.36 17.54
CA SER A 434 19.11 -8.41 16.14
C SER A 434 20.05 -7.52 15.32
N LEU A 435 20.45 -8.00 14.15
CA LEU A 435 21.29 -7.30 13.19
C LEU A 435 20.65 -7.45 11.81
N SER A 436 20.42 -6.34 11.11
CA SER A 436 20.03 -6.37 9.70
C SER A 436 20.93 -5.46 8.89
N SER A 437 21.50 -5.95 7.80
CA SER A 437 22.50 -5.22 7.01
C SER A 437 22.34 -5.52 5.52
N PRO A 438 22.29 -4.49 4.66
CA PRO A 438 22.54 -4.67 3.24
C PRO A 438 24.06 -4.69 3.01
N LEU A 439 24.69 -5.87 3.20
CA LEU A 439 26.15 -6.06 3.22
C LEU A 439 26.86 -5.44 2.00
N VAL A 440 26.26 -5.56 0.82
CA VAL A 440 26.69 -4.97 -0.45
C VAL A 440 25.43 -4.69 -1.27
N ALA A 441 25.54 -3.86 -2.32
CA ALA A 441 24.41 -3.65 -3.24
C ALA A 441 23.84 -5.00 -3.67
N ARG A 442 22.58 -5.27 -3.30
CA ARG A 442 21.78 -6.47 -3.59
C ARG A 442 21.93 -7.69 -2.67
N ILE A 443 22.73 -7.64 -1.60
CA ILE A 443 22.77 -8.69 -0.57
C ILE A 443 22.17 -8.14 0.72
N GLU A 444 21.10 -8.73 1.23
CA GLU A 444 20.51 -8.40 2.53
C GLU A 444 20.72 -9.56 3.50
N MET A 445 21.19 -9.24 4.70
CA MET A 445 21.41 -10.18 5.78
C MET A 445 20.57 -9.77 6.99
N SER A 446 19.93 -10.74 7.63
CA SER A 446 19.27 -10.57 8.93
C SER A 446 19.73 -11.66 9.89
N LEU A 447 20.05 -11.30 11.13
CA LEU A 447 20.45 -12.22 12.19
C LEU A 447 19.68 -11.83 13.45
N SER A 448 19.18 -12.82 14.19
CA SER A 448 18.63 -12.58 15.53
C SER A 448 18.98 -13.70 16.49
N ALA A 449 19.12 -13.35 17.76
CA ALA A 449 19.39 -14.27 18.84
C ALA A 449 18.57 -13.84 20.07
N THR A 450 17.79 -14.74 20.64
CA THR A 450 17.10 -14.54 21.91
C THR A 450 17.45 -15.67 22.86
N THR A 451 17.81 -15.34 24.08
CA THR A 451 18.07 -16.31 25.15
C THR A 451 17.29 -15.91 26.39
N GLN A 452 16.87 -16.90 27.17
CA GLN A 452 16.28 -16.66 28.48
C GLN A 452 16.78 -17.65 29.50
N SER A 453 16.79 -17.25 30.78
CA SER A 453 17.05 -18.16 31.88
C SER A 453 15.80 -18.93 32.28
N GLN A 454 15.96 -20.11 32.88
CA GLN A 454 14.82 -20.94 33.29
C GLN A 454 13.94 -20.23 34.34
N GLY A 455 14.55 -19.36 35.14
CA GLY A 455 13.88 -18.54 36.16
C GLY A 455 13.22 -17.28 35.63
N TYR A 456 13.45 -16.87 34.37
CA TYR A 456 12.79 -15.71 33.79
C TYR A 456 11.27 -15.95 33.76
N ARG A 457 10.49 -14.92 34.07
CA ARG A 457 9.02 -14.96 34.01
C ARG A 457 8.54 -13.76 33.20
N ASP A 458 7.48 -13.96 32.42
CA ASP A 458 6.68 -12.85 31.91
C ASP A 458 5.58 -12.50 32.93
N VAL A 459 4.95 -11.34 32.82
CA VAL A 459 3.87 -10.91 33.73
C VAL A 459 2.66 -11.84 33.67
N LEU A 460 2.42 -12.49 32.52
CA LEU A 460 1.37 -13.50 32.33
C LEU A 460 1.69 -14.79 33.11
N GLU A 461 2.96 -14.99 33.48
CA GLU A 461 3.42 -16.10 34.29
C GLU A 461 3.57 -15.74 35.79
N ALA A 462 3.32 -14.49 36.17
CA ALA A 462 3.48 -14.01 37.54
C ALA A 462 2.64 -14.83 38.54
N GLY A 463 3.27 -15.24 39.64
CA GLY A 463 2.68 -16.06 40.70
C GLY A 463 2.38 -17.51 40.28
N ARG A 464 2.66 -17.92 39.02
CA ARG A 464 2.41 -19.30 38.57
C ARG A 464 3.49 -20.22 39.09
N ARG A 465 3.08 -21.19 39.92
CA ARG A 465 3.91 -22.35 40.25
C ARG A 465 3.90 -23.34 39.09
N LEU A 466 4.73 -23.04 38.08
CA LEU A 466 4.93 -23.92 36.94
C LEU A 466 5.52 -25.26 37.38
N LYS A 467 4.96 -26.35 36.86
CA LYS A 467 5.50 -27.69 37.12
C LYS A 467 6.88 -27.82 36.49
N LYS A 468 7.71 -28.75 37.00
CA LYS A 468 9.04 -29.02 36.45
C LYS A 468 9.00 -29.28 34.94
N ASP A 469 8.03 -30.07 34.48
CA ASP A 469 7.84 -30.37 33.06
C ASP A 469 7.53 -29.10 32.24
N GLU A 470 6.68 -28.21 32.74
CA GLU A 470 6.35 -26.94 32.07
C GLU A 470 7.58 -26.03 31.96
N LEU A 471 8.36 -25.91 33.04
CA LEU A 471 9.61 -25.15 33.05
C LEU A 471 10.64 -25.69 32.05
N GLN A 472 10.66 -27.00 31.86
CA GLN A 472 11.57 -27.65 30.92
C GLN A 472 11.16 -27.49 29.46
N THR A 473 9.86 -27.33 29.17
CA THR A 473 9.35 -27.10 27.80
C THR A 473 9.46 -25.67 27.30
N ARG A 474 9.82 -24.71 28.17
CA ARG A 474 10.04 -23.31 27.75
C ARG A 474 11.27 -23.22 26.86
N PHE A 475 11.24 -22.31 25.89
CA PHE A 475 12.40 -22.09 25.03
C PHE A 475 13.59 -21.58 25.88
N GLN A 476 14.79 -22.05 25.60
CA GLN A 476 16.04 -21.58 26.20
C GLN A 476 16.73 -20.59 25.27
N SER A 477 16.89 -20.95 24.00
CA SER A 477 17.44 -20.06 22.99
C SER A 477 16.71 -20.17 21.65
N GLN A 478 16.66 -19.04 20.94
CA GLN A 478 16.11 -18.91 19.61
C GLN A 478 17.12 -18.15 18.75
N TYR A 479 17.45 -18.66 17.57
CA TYR A 479 18.36 -18.04 16.61
C TYR A 479 17.68 -17.98 15.25
N THR A 480 17.81 -16.86 14.56
CA THR A 480 17.40 -16.74 13.16
C THR A 480 18.54 -16.18 12.33
N ALA A 481 18.67 -16.65 11.10
CA ALA A 481 19.56 -16.11 10.10
C ALA A 481 18.85 -16.07 8.75
N GLY A 482 18.95 -14.95 8.05
CA GLY A 482 18.40 -14.74 6.71
C GLY A 482 19.46 -14.11 5.83
N LEU A 483 19.56 -14.59 4.59
CA LEU A 483 20.39 -14.03 3.55
C LEU A 483 19.59 -14.02 2.25
N SER A 484 19.40 -12.85 1.66
CA SER A 484 18.83 -12.68 0.33
C SER A 484 19.85 -12.03 -0.59
N TRP A 485 19.92 -12.48 -1.83
CA TRP A 485 20.81 -11.93 -2.85
C TRP A 485 20.08 -11.87 -4.18
N SER A 486 19.98 -10.69 -4.79
CA SER A 486 19.30 -10.51 -6.08
C SER A 486 20.24 -10.00 -7.16
N ASP A 487 20.58 -10.86 -8.10
CA ASP A 487 21.42 -10.50 -9.25
C ASP A 487 20.60 -10.56 -10.56
N PRO A 488 20.66 -9.54 -11.44
CA PRO A 488 19.90 -9.54 -12.68
C PRO A 488 20.26 -10.70 -13.63
N THR A 489 21.48 -11.25 -13.52
CA THR A 489 21.96 -12.32 -14.41
C THR A 489 21.80 -13.70 -13.79
N LEU A 490 21.96 -13.85 -12.48
CA LEU A 490 21.88 -15.15 -11.78
C LEU A 490 20.52 -15.41 -11.13
N GLY A 491 19.69 -14.38 -10.97
CA GLY A 491 18.40 -14.46 -10.31
C GLY A 491 18.46 -14.05 -8.84
N ALA A 492 17.36 -14.28 -8.13
CA ALA A 492 17.22 -14.04 -6.70
C ALA A 492 17.41 -15.34 -5.92
N PHE A 493 18.33 -15.32 -4.97
CA PHE A 493 18.59 -16.38 -4.00
C PHE A 493 18.13 -15.89 -2.63
N SER A 494 17.49 -16.76 -1.86
CA SER A 494 17.21 -16.50 -0.45
C SER A 494 17.41 -17.75 0.37
N VAL A 495 17.95 -17.60 1.57
CA VAL A 495 18.10 -18.66 2.55
C VAL A 495 17.69 -18.09 3.90
N SER A 496 16.77 -18.74 4.58
CA SER A 496 16.40 -18.47 5.96
C SER A 496 16.55 -19.73 6.82
N TYR A 497 17.03 -19.52 8.03
CA TYR A 497 17.27 -20.53 9.04
C TYR A 497 16.70 -20.01 10.36
N ALA A 498 15.92 -20.84 11.04
CA ALA A 498 15.44 -20.58 12.37
C ALA A 498 15.66 -21.81 13.24
N ARG A 499 16.15 -21.60 14.46
CA ARG A 499 16.39 -22.64 15.44
C ARG A 499 15.85 -22.21 16.80
N SER A 500 15.12 -23.08 17.48
CA SER A 500 14.67 -22.91 18.85
C SER A 500 14.99 -24.16 19.67
N THR A 501 15.62 -23.97 20.82
CA THR A 501 15.90 -25.02 21.80
C THR A 501 15.04 -24.81 23.03
N GLN A 502 14.64 -25.89 23.68
CA GLN A 502 13.94 -25.89 24.97
C GLN A 502 14.88 -26.30 26.10
N PHE A 503 14.52 -26.05 27.35
CA PHE A 503 15.33 -26.41 28.52
C PHE A 503 15.46 -27.93 28.75
N ASP A 504 14.58 -28.76 28.17
CA ASP A 504 14.74 -30.23 28.11
C ASP A 504 15.62 -30.71 26.96
N GLY A 505 16.20 -29.79 26.18
CA GLY A 505 17.04 -30.10 25.03
C GLY A 505 16.27 -30.43 23.75
N GLN A 506 14.94 -30.34 23.73
CA GLN A 506 14.17 -30.46 22.49
C GLN A 506 14.54 -29.33 21.53
N LEU A 507 14.67 -29.68 20.26
CA LEU A 507 15.12 -28.79 19.19
C LEU A 507 14.03 -28.65 18.13
N ALA A 508 13.80 -27.42 17.69
CA ALA A 508 13.01 -27.07 16.53
C ALA A 508 13.85 -26.26 15.55
N GLU A 509 14.02 -26.73 14.33
CA GLU A 509 14.76 -26.11 13.24
C GLU A 509 13.87 -25.99 12.00
N ASN A 510 13.99 -24.87 11.31
CA ASN A 510 13.34 -24.59 10.04
C ASN A 510 14.38 -23.99 9.10
N VAL A 511 14.55 -24.59 7.92
CA VAL A 511 15.40 -24.08 6.84
C VAL A 511 14.51 -23.89 5.63
N LEU A 512 14.54 -22.71 5.03
CA LEU A 512 13.93 -22.42 3.74
C LEU A 512 14.99 -21.82 2.84
N ALA A 513 15.23 -22.44 1.69
CA ALA A 513 16.11 -21.91 0.65
C ALA A 513 15.31 -21.79 -0.65
N SER A 514 15.46 -20.68 -1.35
CA SER A 514 14.88 -20.53 -2.68
C SER A 514 15.85 -19.86 -3.64
N TRP A 515 15.73 -20.25 -4.90
CA TRP A 515 16.34 -19.59 -6.03
C TRP A 515 15.24 -19.32 -7.06
N SER A 516 15.20 -18.13 -7.64
CA SER A 516 14.27 -17.80 -8.72
C SER A 516 14.93 -16.94 -9.78
N LYS A 517 14.61 -17.19 -11.04
CA LYS A 517 15.13 -16.42 -12.17
C LYS A 517 14.07 -16.29 -13.26
N GLY A 518 13.82 -15.04 -13.64
CA GLY A 518 13.04 -14.71 -14.83
C GLY A 518 13.92 -14.72 -16.07
N PHE A 519 13.58 -15.56 -17.03
CA PHE A 519 13.99 -15.47 -18.42
C PHE A 519 12.91 -14.71 -19.20
N ARG A 520 13.24 -14.15 -20.37
CA ARG A 520 12.38 -13.24 -21.14
C ARG A 520 10.88 -13.65 -21.24
N GLN A 521 10.58 -14.94 -21.26
CA GLN A 521 9.21 -15.47 -21.32
C GLN A 521 8.95 -16.63 -20.35
N VAL A 522 9.84 -16.90 -19.38
CA VAL A 522 9.72 -18.05 -18.48
C VAL A 522 10.35 -17.72 -17.14
N ASP A 523 9.63 -17.88 -16.04
CA ASP A 523 10.17 -17.80 -14.69
C ASP A 523 10.44 -19.20 -14.15
N VAL A 524 11.61 -19.42 -13.57
CA VAL A 524 11.99 -20.69 -12.94
C VAL A 524 12.27 -20.43 -11.47
N ALA A 525 11.73 -21.26 -10.58
CA ALA A 525 12.01 -21.23 -9.16
C ALA A 525 12.34 -22.63 -8.62
N LEU A 526 13.37 -22.73 -7.79
CA LEU A 526 13.72 -23.91 -7.02
C LEU A 526 13.59 -23.56 -5.54
N ILE A 527 12.78 -24.30 -4.80
CA ILE A 527 12.52 -24.08 -3.38
C ILE A 527 12.87 -25.36 -2.64
N ALA A 528 13.61 -25.23 -1.55
CA ALA A 528 13.92 -26.31 -0.62
C ALA A 528 13.45 -25.90 0.77
N ASP A 529 12.70 -26.76 1.44
CA ASP A 529 12.33 -26.56 2.84
C ASP A 529 12.63 -27.80 3.67
N SER A 530 13.00 -27.58 4.93
CA SER A 530 13.25 -28.66 5.89
C SER A 530 12.83 -28.18 7.26
N GLN A 531 11.95 -28.93 7.92
CA GLN A 531 11.47 -28.64 9.26
C GLN A 531 11.71 -29.84 10.16
N VAL A 532 12.48 -29.64 11.23
CA VAL A 532 12.79 -30.65 12.24
C VAL A 532 12.33 -30.11 13.57
N GLY A 533 11.23 -30.61 14.15
CA GLY A 533 10.69 -29.96 15.35
C GLY A 533 9.89 -30.87 16.28
N ALA A 534 10.09 -30.64 17.58
CA ALA A 534 9.51 -31.38 18.68
C ALA A 534 7.98 -31.19 18.79
N SER A 535 7.21 -32.08 18.17
CA SER A 535 5.80 -32.24 18.51
C SER A 535 5.65 -33.31 19.60
N ARG A 536 5.29 -32.91 20.83
CA ARG A 536 4.70 -33.83 21.82
C ARG A 536 3.21 -33.54 21.93
N ARG A 537 2.39 -34.56 21.68
CA ARG A 537 0.95 -34.55 21.96
C ARG A 537 0.71 -34.16 23.41
N ARG A 538 -0.19 -33.18 23.63
CA ARG A 538 -0.81 -32.88 24.93
C ARG A 538 -1.42 -34.19 25.45
N LYS A 539 -0.86 -34.80 26.49
CA LYS A 539 -1.46 -35.98 27.16
C LYS A 539 -2.73 -35.52 27.86
N THR A 540 -3.84 -35.43 27.15
CA THR A 540 -5.17 -35.50 27.79
C THR A 540 -5.31 -36.91 28.34
N ALA A 541 -5.51 -37.01 29.66
CA ALA A 541 -5.69 -38.26 30.36
C ALA A 541 -7.03 -38.91 30.00
N SER A 542 -7.11 -39.54 28.83
CA SER A 542 -8.10 -40.56 28.52
C SER A 542 -7.35 -41.86 28.28
N ARG A 543 -7.50 -42.79 29.24
CA ARG A 543 -7.00 -44.17 29.14
C ARG A 543 -7.74 -44.86 28.00
N GLU A 544 -7.27 -44.71 26.77
CA GLU A 544 -7.57 -45.66 25.70
C GLU A 544 -6.28 -46.10 25.00
N ARG A 545 -6.18 -47.43 24.86
CA ARG A 545 -5.01 -48.16 24.39
C ARG A 545 -4.76 -47.91 22.90
N GLY A 546 -3.50 -47.66 22.57
CA GLY A 546 -2.87 -48.23 21.38
C GLY A 546 -2.91 -47.38 20.10
N MET A 547 -2.02 -46.39 20.01
CA MET A 547 -1.26 -46.10 18.77
C MET A 547 -0.04 -45.25 19.15
N ARG A 548 1.16 -45.86 19.10
CA ARG A 548 2.43 -45.12 19.13
C ARG A 548 2.63 -44.57 17.71
N ASP A 549 2.15 -43.36 17.46
CA ASP A 549 2.56 -42.62 16.26
C ASP A 549 3.98 -42.09 16.53
N GLU A 550 4.99 -42.81 16.06
CA GLU A 550 6.35 -42.28 15.92
C GLU A 550 6.30 -41.12 14.93
N VAL A 551 6.48 -39.89 15.43
CA VAL A 551 6.66 -38.71 14.59
C VAL A 551 8.06 -38.82 13.97
N SER A 552 8.10 -39.31 12.73
CA SER A 552 9.34 -39.41 11.95
C SER A 552 9.88 -37.99 11.65
N PRO A 553 11.21 -37.76 11.72
CA PRO A 553 11.80 -36.50 11.28
C PRO A 553 11.33 -36.19 9.85
N GLU A 554 10.75 -35.01 9.64
CA GLU A 554 10.39 -34.62 8.28
C GLU A 554 11.68 -34.33 7.50
N GLY A 555 11.93 -35.11 6.45
CA GLY A 555 13.07 -34.93 5.56
C GLY A 555 12.89 -33.73 4.63
N VAL A 556 13.98 -33.39 3.95
CA VAL A 556 14.06 -32.26 3.02
C VAL A 556 13.00 -32.38 1.91
N SER A 557 12.26 -31.29 1.73
CA SER A 557 11.30 -31.05 0.66
C SER A 557 11.97 -30.20 -0.42
N LEU A 558 11.87 -30.61 -1.69
CA LEU A 558 12.41 -29.90 -2.84
C LEU A 558 11.28 -29.67 -3.86
N ARG A 559 11.12 -28.46 -4.37
CA ARG A 559 10.14 -28.08 -5.39
C ARG A 559 10.78 -27.27 -6.50
N LEU A 560 10.73 -27.77 -7.72
CA LEU A 560 11.05 -27.03 -8.93
C LEU A 560 9.74 -26.55 -9.57
N GLN A 561 9.65 -25.26 -9.87
CA GLN A 561 8.49 -24.61 -10.46
C GLN A 561 8.92 -23.82 -11.69
N VAL A 562 8.14 -23.93 -12.76
CA VAL A 562 8.31 -23.20 -14.03
C VAL A 562 7.01 -22.50 -14.35
N THR A 563 7.04 -21.17 -14.47
CA THR A 563 5.88 -20.34 -14.80
C THR A 563 6.08 -19.70 -16.16
N VAL A 564 5.14 -19.89 -17.08
CA VAL A 564 5.15 -19.33 -18.43
C VAL A 564 4.01 -18.32 -18.54
N PRO A 565 4.29 -17.00 -18.62
CA PRO A 565 3.28 -16.00 -18.94
C PRO A 565 2.85 -16.08 -20.42
N PHE A 566 1.54 -16.00 -20.65
CA PHE A 566 0.92 -15.88 -21.97
C PHE A 566 0.20 -14.53 -22.07
N GLY A 567 0.89 -13.54 -22.63
CA GLY A 567 0.43 -12.14 -22.55
C GLY A 567 0.52 -11.62 -21.13
N ASP A 568 -0.30 -10.61 -20.80
CA ASP A 568 -0.21 -9.91 -19.51
C ASP A 568 -1.03 -10.58 -18.40
N ASP A 569 -2.05 -11.35 -18.77
CA ASP A 569 -3.11 -11.78 -17.85
C ASP A 569 -3.18 -13.29 -17.58
N ARG A 570 -2.48 -14.12 -18.37
CA ARG A 570 -2.50 -15.59 -18.23
C ARG A 570 -1.13 -16.12 -17.86
N ARG A 571 -1.08 -17.09 -16.95
CA ARG A 571 0.16 -17.76 -16.55
C ARG A 571 -0.08 -19.25 -16.37
N LEU A 572 0.80 -20.06 -16.95
CA LEU A 572 0.81 -21.50 -16.74
C LEU A 572 1.99 -21.87 -15.85
N THR A 573 1.70 -22.41 -14.69
CA THR A 573 2.70 -22.87 -13.72
C THR A 573 2.74 -24.38 -13.71
N SER A 574 3.89 -24.97 -14.01
CA SER A 574 4.15 -26.40 -13.84
C SER A 574 5.19 -26.61 -12.75
N TYR A 575 5.01 -27.60 -11.88
CA TYR A 575 5.96 -27.91 -10.82
C TYR A 575 6.17 -29.40 -10.65
N ALA A 576 7.32 -29.75 -10.11
CA ALA A 576 7.65 -31.06 -9.60
C ALA A 576 8.21 -30.90 -8.18
N SER A 577 7.64 -31.62 -7.23
CA SER A 577 8.10 -31.65 -5.84
C SER A 577 8.48 -33.05 -5.42
N ARG A 578 9.43 -33.16 -4.48
CA ARG A 578 9.81 -34.40 -3.82
C ARG A 578 9.94 -34.17 -2.34
N ARG A 579 9.33 -35.04 -1.54
CA ARG A 579 9.33 -34.99 -0.09
C ARG A 579 9.22 -36.39 0.52
N ASN A 580 10.13 -36.76 1.42
CA ASN A 580 10.07 -38.03 2.17
C ASN A 580 9.81 -39.27 1.28
N GLY A 581 10.39 -39.29 0.08
CA GLY A 581 10.18 -40.36 -0.90
C GLY A 581 8.95 -40.19 -1.82
N ARG A 582 7.96 -39.38 -1.44
CA ARG A 582 6.83 -38.99 -2.28
C ARG A 582 7.28 -37.97 -3.33
N ALA A 583 6.78 -38.09 -4.54
CA ALA A 583 7.04 -37.14 -5.61
C ALA A 583 5.73 -36.77 -6.28
N ASP A 584 5.50 -35.48 -6.46
CA ASP A 584 4.27 -34.93 -6.99
C ASP A 584 4.60 -34.03 -8.19
N MET A 585 3.75 -34.06 -9.20
CA MET A 585 3.87 -33.22 -10.39
C MET A 585 2.55 -32.55 -10.67
N GLY A 586 2.55 -31.23 -10.84
CA GLY A 586 1.33 -30.48 -11.08
C GLY A 586 1.48 -29.42 -12.15
N THR A 587 0.34 -29.04 -12.72
CA THR A 587 0.22 -27.92 -13.64
C THR A 587 -1.02 -27.11 -13.29
N ALA A 588 -0.92 -25.79 -13.33
CA ALA A 588 -2.01 -24.88 -13.02
C ALA A 588 -2.01 -23.68 -13.97
N LEU A 589 -3.17 -23.34 -14.50
CA LEU A 589 -3.43 -22.13 -15.27
C LEU A 589 -4.07 -21.10 -14.35
N SER A 590 -3.45 -19.94 -14.22
CA SER A 590 -4.03 -18.76 -13.57
C SER A 590 -4.32 -17.68 -14.62
N GLU A 591 -5.51 -17.11 -14.62
CA GLU A 591 -5.89 -16.01 -15.51
C GLU A 591 -6.59 -14.88 -14.74
N ARG A 592 -6.18 -13.65 -15.04
CA ARG A 592 -6.87 -12.42 -14.65
C ARG A 592 -7.78 -11.99 -15.80
N VAL A 593 -9.06 -12.33 -15.71
CA VAL A 593 -10.04 -12.01 -16.77
C VAL A 593 -10.22 -10.50 -16.89
N ASN A 594 -10.21 -9.79 -15.76
CA ASN A 594 -10.23 -8.35 -15.66
C ASN A 594 -9.73 -7.93 -14.26
N GLU A 595 -9.81 -6.65 -13.92
CA GLU A 595 -9.40 -6.13 -12.60
C GLU A 595 -10.22 -6.65 -11.40
N TYR A 596 -11.35 -7.33 -11.65
CA TYR A 596 -12.26 -7.83 -10.63
C TYR A 596 -12.23 -9.35 -10.48
N VAL A 597 -11.87 -10.09 -11.53
CA VAL A 597 -12.02 -11.56 -11.58
C VAL A 597 -10.69 -12.21 -11.90
N ASN A 598 -10.23 -13.05 -10.97
CA ASN A 598 -9.09 -13.93 -11.15
C ASN A 598 -9.53 -15.36 -10.91
N TYR A 599 -8.99 -16.32 -11.67
CA TYR A 599 -9.21 -17.73 -11.39
C TYR A 599 -7.93 -18.53 -11.59
N GLU A 600 -7.86 -19.67 -10.91
CA GLU A 600 -6.79 -20.65 -11.07
C GLU A 600 -7.42 -22.04 -11.18
N VAL A 601 -7.03 -22.81 -12.19
CA VAL A 601 -7.40 -24.23 -12.30
C VAL A 601 -6.13 -25.05 -12.48
N GLY A 602 -6.01 -26.15 -11.74
CA GLY A 602 -4.84 -27.00 -11.83
C GLY A 602 -5.14 -28.48 -11.59
N VAL A 603 -4.21 -29.30 -12.06
CA VAL A 603 -4.19 -30.75 -11.87
C VAL A 603 -2.84 -31.13 -11.31
N GLU A 604 -2.84 -31.97 -10.28
CA GLU A 604 -1.66 -32.55 -9.68
C GLU A 604 -1.75 -34.07 -9.72
N ARG A 605 -0.60 -34.72 -9.89
CA ARG A 605 -0.45 -36.16 -9.84
C ARG A 605 0.64 -36.54 -8.84
N ASP A 606 0.23 -37.36 -7.89
CA ASP A 606 1.13 -38.11 -7.04
C ASP A 606 1.74 -39.27 -7.83
N LEU A 607 3.06 -39.32 -7.92
CA LEU A 607 3.78 -40.33 -8.69
C LEU A 607 3.90 -41.68 -7.95
N GLN A 608 3.79 -41.67 -6.63
CA GLN A 608 3.93 -42.86 -5.78
C GLN A 608 2.60 -43.60 -5.63
N ASP A 609 1.55 -42.89 -5.21
CA ASP A 609 0.20 -43.44 -5.04
C ASP A 609 -0.59 -43.47 -6.36
N ARG A 610 -0.05 -42.86 -7.43
CA ARG A 610 -0.69 -42.70 -8.75
C ARG A 610 -2.06 -42.02 -8.68
N GLN A 611 -2.26 -41.15 -7.69
CA GLN A 611 -3.50 -40.41 -7.47
C GLN A 611 -3.46 -39.06 -8.18
N GLN A 612 -4.62 -38.59 -8.63
CA GLN A 612 -4.77 -37.27 -9.25
C GLN A 612 -5.62 -36.36 -8.36
N ALA A 613 -5.18 -35.13 -8.19
CA ALA A 613 -5.93 -34.08 -7.54
C ALA A 613 -6.28 -32.98 -8.55
N VAL A 614 -7.48 -32.43 -8.47
CA VAL A 614 -7.94 -31.30 -9.28
C VAL A 614 -8.26 -30.15 -8.35
N ARG A 615 -7.71 -28.98 -8.64
CA ARG A 615 -7.93 -27.75 -7.88
C ARG A 615 -8.54 -26.66 -8.76
N ALA A 616 -9.46 -25.89 -8.22
CA ALA A 616 -10.03 -24.72 -8.85
C ALA A 616 -10.25 -23.64 -7.80
N ASN A 617 -9.80 -22.42 -8.07
CA ASN A 617 -9.99 -21.25 -7.21
C ASN A 617 -10.51 -20.08 -8.06
N VAL A 618 -11.38 -19.25 -7.49
CA VAL A 618 -11.94 -18.05 -8.11
C VAL A 618 -11.95 -16.94 -7.06
N ASP A 619 -11.30 -15.83 -7.38
CA ASP A 619 -11.28 -14.60 -6.59
C ASP A 619 -12.03 -13.51 -7.37
N VAL A 620 -13.10 -13.00 -6.79
CA VAL A 620 -13.92 -11.91 -7.33
C VAL A 620 -13.89 -10.74 -6.37
N MET A 621 -13.63 -9.53 -6.86
CA MET A 621 -13.69 -8.29 -6.10
C MET A 621 -14.80 -7.39 -6.66
N PRO A 622 -16.08 -7.69 -6.40
CA PRO A 622 -17.16 -6.78 -6.76
C PRO A 622 -17.04 -5.43 -6.02
N ARG A 623 -17.85 -4.45 -6.43
CA ARG A 623 -17.81 -3.07 -5.91
C ARG A 623 -17.96 -2.92 -4.40
N TYR A 624 -18.53 -3.92 -3.72
CA TYR A 624 -18.98 -3.83 -2.32
C TYR A 624 -18.31 -4.81 -1.36
N THR A 625 -17.63 -5.83 -1.88
CA THR A 625 -17.05 -6.93 -1.08
C THR A 625 -16.00 -7.66 -1.91
N ARG A 626 -15.21 -8.52 -1.30
CA ARG A 626 -14.32 -9.47 -1.97
C ARG A 626 -14.73 -10.89 -1.60
N VAL A 627 -14.83 -11.75 -2.61
CA VAL A 627 -15.25 -13.15 -2.49
C VAL A 627 -14.18 -14.05 -3.09
N GLY A 628 -13.65 -14.98 -2.31
CA GLY A 628 -12.80 -16.07 -2.77
C GLY A 628 -13.55 -17.39 -2.64
N LEU A 629 -13.50 -18.25 -3.65
CA LEU A 629 -14.08 -19.59 -3.63
C LEU A 629 -13.04 -20.58 -4.13
N GLY A 630 -13.02 -21.79 -3.57
CA GLY A 630 -12.14 -22.83 -4.07
C GLY A 630 -12.67 -24.24 -3.84
N MET A 631 -12.14 -25.16 -4.65
CA MET A 631 -12.44 -26.57 -4.61
C MET A 631 -11.14 -27.36 -4.85
N ASN A 632 -10.93 -28.40 -4.06
CA ASN A 632 -9.83 -29.34 -4.24
C ASN A 632 -10.35 -30.79 -4.12
N ARG A 633 -10.26 -31.55 -5.20
CA ARG A 633 -10.78 -32.92 -5.32
C ARG A 633 -9.63 -33.91 -5.46
N THR A 634 -9.52 -34.85 -4.54
CA THR A 634 -8.64 -36.02 -4.62
C THR A 634 -9.47 -37.31 -4.74
N PRO A 635 -8.86 -38.49 -4.96
CA PRO A 635 -9.61 -39.75 -5.02
C PRO A 635 -10.24 -40.14 -3.67
N THR A 636 -9.72 -39.58 -2.56
CA THR A 636 -10.15 -39.93 -1.19
C THR A 636 -10.87 -38.80 -0.47
N SER A 637 -10.81 -37.56 -0.98
CA SER A 637 -11.42 -36.39 -0.37
C SER A 637 -11.91 -35.35 -1.39
N THR A 638 -12.84 -34.51 -0.97
CA THR A 638 -13.23 -33.27 -1.67
C THR A 638 -13.27 -32.16 -0.65
N SER A 639 -12.56 -31.07 -0.90
CA SER A 639 -12.56 -29.89 -0.05
C SER A 639 -13.13 -28.70 -0.80
N TYR A 640 -13.94 -27.91 -0.11
CA TYR A 640 -14.47 -26.64 -0.56
C TYR A 640 -14.05 -25.56 0.43
N ASN A 641 -13.68 -24.39 -0.09
CA ASN A 641 -13.38 -23.23 0.71
C ASN A 641 -14.07 -21.98 0.17
N GLY A 642 -14.37 -21.06 1.07
CA GLY A 642 -14.88 -19.74 0.75
C GLY A 642 -14.30 -18.69 1.67
N GLN A 643 -14.03 -17.50 1.14
CA GLN A 643 -13.65 -16.31 1.89
C GLN A 643 -14.54 -15.14 1.47
N LEU A 644 -15.00 -14.35 2.42
CA LEU A 644 -15.80 -13.15 2.21
C LEU A 644 -15.24 -12.03 3.06
N GLN A 645 -14.75 -10.96 2.44
CA GLN A 645 -14.10 -9.84 3.11
C GLN A 645 -14.65 -8.50 2.64
N GLY A 646 -14.82 -7.54 3.54
CA GLY A 646 -15.18 -6.18 3.18
C GLY A 646 -15.54 -5.35 4.40
N ALA A 647 -16.21 -4.22 4.14
CA ALA A 647 -16.69 -3.34 5.18
C ALA A 647 -18.01 -2.65 4.80
N VAL A 648 -18.70 -2.16 5.82
CA VAL A 648 -19.85 -1.26 5.70
C VAL A 648 -19.56 -0.01 6.50
N VAL A 649 -19.80 1.16 5.92
CA VAL A 649 -19.66 2.45 6.59
C VAL A 649 -21.01 3.14 6.64
N ALA A 650 -21.43 3.51 7.85
CA ALA A 650 -22.56 4.40 8.08
C ALA A 650 -22.05 5.82 8.27
N HIS A 651 -22.55 6.75 7.47
CA HIS A 651 -22.18 8.16 7.49
C HIS A 651 -23.41 9.03 7.22
N GLU A 652 -23.26 10.35 7.26
CA GLU A 652 -24.36 11.31 7.09
C GLU A 652 -25.17 11.13 5.79
N ARG A 653 -24.61 10.51 4.75
CA ARG A 653 -25.27 10.29 3.44
C ARG A 653 -25.82 8.87 3.27
N GLY A 654 -25.76 8.04 4.32
CA GLY A 654 -26.34 6.70 4.36
C GLY A 654 -25.32 5.61 4.64
N LEU A 655 -25.54 4.45 4.02
CA LEU A 655 -24.72 3.25 4.16
C LEU A 655 -23.98 2.99 2.85
N THR A 656 -22.65 2.99 2.90
CA THR A 656 -21.80 2.68 1.74
C THR A 656 -20.94 1.46 2.05
N PHE A 657 -20.85 0.53 1.11
CA PHE A 657 -20.04 -0.69 1.24
C PHE A 657 -18.63 -0.47 0.68
N SER A 658 -17.69 -1.27 1.15
CA SER A 658 -16.30 -1.26 0.71
C SER A 658 -15.80 -2.69 0.47
N PRO A 659 -15.13 -2.96 -0.66
CA PRO A 659 -14.47 -4.24 -0.89
C PRO A 659 -13.21 -4.42 -0.03
N TYR A 660 -12.72 -3.34 0.60
CA TYR A 660 -11.58 -3.35 1.51
C TYR A 660 -12.00 -3.11 2.95
N LYS A 661 -11.22 -3.66 3.88
CA LYS A 661 -11.33 -3.34 5.31
C LYS A 661 -11.05 -1.84 5.54
N VAL A 662 -11.91 -1.19 6.32
CA VAL A 662 -11.76 0.22 6.71
C VAL A 662 -10.80 0.35 7.91
N GLN A 663 -9.89 1.32 7.86
CA GLN A 663 -8.85 1.55 8.87
C GLN A 663 -9.29 2.60 9.92
N ASP A 664 -8.37 3.04 10.78
CA ASP A 664 -8.65 4.00 11.84
C ASP A 664 -9.01 5.39 11.30
N THR A 665 -8.37 5.85 10.24
CA THR A 665 -8.68 7.10 9.54
C THR A 665 -9.18 6.78 8.15
N PHE A 666 -10.38 7.25 7.81
CA PHE A 666 -11.07 6.87 6.58
C PHE A 666 -12.00 7.97 6.10
N GLY A 667 -12.70 7.73 5.01
CA GLY A 667 -13.63 8.71 4.46
C GLY A 667 -14.65 8.12 3.50
N VAL A 668 -15.47 9.00 2.94
CA VAL A 668 -16.35 8.71 1.82
C VAL A 668 -16.13 9.75 0.74
N VAL A 669 -15.99 9.27 -0.50
CA VAL A 669 -15.98 10.10 -1.69
C VAL A 669 -17.38 10.09 -2.32
N SER A 670 -17.85 11.24 -2.80
CA SER A 670 -19.03 11.37 -3.65
C SER A 670 -18.61 11.87 -5.03
N VAL A 671 -19.18 11.28 -6.09
CA VAL A 671 -19.02 11.72 -7.47
C VAL A 671 -20.41 12.05 -8.03
N GLY A 672 -21.07 13.04 -7.42
CA GLY A 672 -22.49 13.33 -7.70
C GLY A 672 -23.36 12.08 -7.51
N ASP A 673 -24.31 11.87 -8.41
CA ASP A 673 -25.16 10.67 -8.46
C ASP A 673 -24.63 9.60 -9.43
N VAL A 674 -23.34 9.68 -9.80
CA VAL A 674 -22.75 8.79 -10.81
C VAL A 674 -22.41 7.45 -10.17
N SER A 675 -23.16 6.41 -10.53
CA SER A 675 -22.84 5.04 -10.12
C SER A 675 -21.65 4.46 -10.89
N ALA A 676 -20.95 3.50 -10.29
CA ALA A 676 -19.83 2.78 -10.92
C ALA A 676 -18.58 3.62 -11.25
N ALA A 677 -18.53 4.89 -10.86
CA ALA A 677 -17.36 5.72 -11.03
C ALA A 677 -16.21 5.15 -10.20
N LYS A 678 -15.09 4.89 -10.86
CA LYS A 678 -13.90 4.33 -10.24
C LYS A 678 -13.02 5.43 -9.68
N VAL A 679 -12.67 5.33 -8.40
CA VAL A 679 -11.84 6.29 -7.68
C VAL A 679 -10.58 5.60 -7.17
N SER A 680 -9.41 6.11 -7.52
CA SER A 680 -8.12 5.67 -7.00
C SER A 680 -7.91 6.20 -5.59
N THR A 681 -7.57 5.33 -4.65
CA THR A 681 -7.27 5.67 -3.25
C THR A 681 -5.93 5.05 -2.83
N PRO A 682 -5.32 5.49 -1.70
CA PRO A 682 -4.08 4.90 -1.20
C PRO A 682 -4.14 3.39 -0.93
N GLN A 683 -5.33 2.82 -0.70
CA GLN A 683 -5.52 1.39 -0.41
C GLN A 683 -5.97 0.57 -1.65
N GLY A 684 -6.09 1.21 -2.81
CA GLY A 684 -6.59 0.59 -4.05
C GLY A 684 -7.79 1.33 -4.66
N PRO A 685 -8.24 0.91 -5.85
CA PRO A 685 -9.40 1.49 -6.52
C PRO A 685 -10.71 1.10 -5.81
N VAL A 686 -11.61 2.06 -5.63
CA VAL A 686 -12.97 1.85 -5.13
C VAL A 686 -13.99 2.33 -6.16
N TRP A 687 -15.24 1.90 -6.03
CA TRP A 687 -16.30 2.25 -6.99
C TRP A 687 -17.47 2.86 -6.27
N THR A 688 -18.06 3.88 -6.89
CA THR A 688 -19.28 4.48 -6.37
C THR A 688 -20.46 3.52 -6.45
N ASP A 689 -21.27 3.55 -5.40
CA ASP A 689 -22.52 2.85 -5.29
C ASP A 689 -23.60 3.49 -6.17
N TYR A 690 -24.82 2.97 -6.09
CA TYR A 690 -25.96 3.48 -6.85
C TYR A 690 -26.37 4.92 -6.49
N ARG A 691 -25.82 5.50 -5.42
CA ARG A 691 -26.01 6.90 -4.99
C ARG A 691 -24.78 7.76 -5.27
N GLY A 692 -23.78 7.24 -5.99
CA GLY A 692 -22.56 7.96 -6.29
C GLY A 692 -21.54 8.06 -5.15
N HIS A 693 -21.64 7.23 -4.12
CA HIS A 693 -20.72 7.22 -2.97
C HIS A 693 -19.77 6.03 -2.99
N ALA A 694 -18.50 6.23 -2.63
CA ALA A 694 -17.55 5.15 -2.38
C ALA A 694 -16.79 5.39 -1.08
N VAL A 695 -16.45 4.33 -0.36
CA VAL A 695 -15.63 4.44 0.86
C VAL A 695 -14.17 4.63 0.48
N ILE A 696 -13.47 5.57 1.12
CA ILE A 696 -12.02 5.68 1.12
C ILE A 696 -11.53 4.81 2.30
N PRO A 697 -11.01 3.59 2.08
CA PRO A 697 -10.87 2.59 3.16
C PRO A 697 -9.81 2.97 4.20
N GLY A 698 -8.78 3.71 3.80
CA GLY A 698 -7.72 4.13 4.70
C GLY A 698 -7.00 5.37 4.18
N LEU A 699 -6.78 6.33 5.07
CA LEU A 699 -5.98 7.53 4.86
C LEU A 699 -4.82 7.49 5.86
N PRO A 700 -3.55 7.41 5.42
CA PRO A 700 -2.45 7.40 6.36
C PRO A 700 -2.42 8.72 7.14
N ALA A 701 -2.50 8.61 8.46
CA ALA A 701 -2.63 9.77 9.34
C ALA A 701 -1.40 10.70 9.21
N TYR A 702 -1.67 12.01 9.26
CA TYR A 702 -0.67 13.06 9.20
C TYR A 702 0.19 13.04 7.92
N THR A 703 -0.38 12.52 6.83
CA THR A 703 0.21 12.55 5.50
C THR A 703 -0.81 13.01 4.47
N THR A 704 -0.32 13.52 3.35
CA THR A 704 -1.15 13.84 2.20
C THR A 704 -1.45 12.59 1.37
N SER A 705 -2.70 12.44 0.98
CA SER A 705 -3.20 11.38 0.11
C SER A 705 -3.82 11.98 -1.14
N ARG A 706 -3.47 11.44 -2.31
CA ARG A 706 -4.10 11.80 -3.59
C ARG A 706 -5.27 10.87 -3.88
N LEU A 707 -6.41 11.44 -4.19
CA LEU A 707 -7.64 10.77 -4.62
C LEU A 707 -7.92 11.19 -6.06
N GLU A 708 -8.27 10.24 -6.92
CA GLU A 708 -8.44 10.54 -8.36
C GLU A 708 -9.58 9.72 -8.96
N VAL A 709 -10.53 10.40 -9.60
CA VAL A 709 -11.63 9.75 -10.33
C VAL A 709 -11.15 9.39 -11.73
N GLN A 710 -11.30 8.12 -12.11
CA GLN A 710 -10.97 7.66 -13.46
C GLN A 710 -12.08 8.08 -14.42
N THR A 711 -11.84 9.15 -15.18
CA THR A 711 -12.84 9.74 -16.11
C THR A 711 -13.36 8.74 -17.15
N GLN A 712 -12.57 7.73 -17.51
CA GLN A 712 -12.99 6.65 -18.43
C GLN A 712 -14.14 5.80 -17.89
N SER A 713 -14.33 5.76 -16.56
CA SER A 713 -15.41 5.05 -15.90
C SER A 713 -16.71 5.84 -15.80
N LEU A 714 -16.68 7.13 -16.15
CA LEU A 714 -17.87 7.99 -16.11
C LEU A 714 -18.74 7.79 -17.37
N PRO A 715 -20.06 7.99 -17.25
CA PRO A 715 -20.94 8.10 -18.41
C PRO A 715 -20.43 9.18 -19.37
N LYS A 716 -20.71 9.04 -20.66
CA LYS A 716 -20.09 9.91 -21.68
C LYS A 716 -20.56 11.35 -21.64
N ARG A 717 -21.69 11.63 -20.98
CA ARG A 717 -22.26 12.96 -20.76
C ARG A 717 -21.85 13.59 -19.43
N VAL A 718 -20.95 12.96 -18.69
CA VAL A 718 -20.57 13.36 -17.33
C VAL A 718 -19.12 13.81 -17.36
N ASP A 719 -18.90 15.09 -17.08
CA ASP A 719 -17.57 15.67 -16.89
C ASP A 719 -17.32 15.99 -15.41
N LEU A 720 -16.05 16.19 -15.07
CA LEU A 720 -15.62 16.63 -13.75
C LEU A 720 -14.96 18.00 -13.87
N LYS A 721 -15.28 18.92 -12.96
CA LYS A 721 -14.53 20.18 -12.87
C LYS A 721 -13.07 19.95 -12.46
N ASN A 722 -12.86 19.03 -11.53
CA ASN A 722 -11.54 18.59 -11.11
C ASN A 722 -11.62 17.10 -10.78
N GLY A 723 -10.85 16.26 -11.48
CA GLY A 723 -10.81 14.81 -11.27
C GLY A 723 -9.85 14.35 -10.17
N THR A 724 -9.09 15.26 -9.55
CA THR A 724 -8.10 14.93 -8.51
C THR A 724 -8.26 15.79 -7.27
N LYS A 725 -8.13 15.19 -6.08
CA LYS A 725 -8.09 15.89 -4.79
C LYS A 725 -6.93 15.40 -3.94
N ILE A 726 -6.32 16.32 -3.19
CA ILE A 726 -5.29 15.99 -2.20
C ILE A 726 -5.89 16.26 -0.82
N LEU A 727 -5.75 15.29 0.08
CA LEU A 727 -6.31 15.33 1.44
C LEU A 727 -5.22 15.01 2.46
N ALA A 728 -5.04 15.87 3.45
CA ALA A 728 -4.18 15.61 4.61
C ALA A 728 -5.08 15.27 5.81
N ALA A 729 -5.04 14.04 6.32
CA ALA A 729 -5.99 13.58 7.34
C ALA A 729 -5.35 13.40 8.72
N GLY A 730 -5.97 13.96 9.76
CA GLY A 730 -5.61 13.69 11.15
C GLY A 730 -6.01 12.27 11.56
N ARG A 731 -5.32 11.67 12.53
CA ARG A 731 -5.67 10.31 12.99
C ARG A 731 -7.09 10.29 13.55
N GLY A 732 -7.87 9.29 13.13
CA GLY A 732 -9.24 9.11 13.62
C GLY A 732 -10.26 10.07 13.03
N SER A 733 -9.86 10.90 12.07
CA SER A 733 -10.80 11.72 11.31
C SER A 733 -11.63 10.84 10.35
N PHE A 734 -12.89 11.25 10.15
CA PHE A 734 -13.73 10.81 9.06
C PHE A 734 -13.87 11.94 8.04
N ASN A 735 -13.54 11.67 6.78
CA ASN A 735 -13.42 12.68 5.74
C ASN A 735 -14.45 12.50 4.62
N THR A 736 -15.19 13.56 4.29
CA THR A 736 -16.09 13.58 3.13
C THR A 736 -15.44 14.33 1.98
N VAL A 737 -15.38 13.70 0.80
CA VAL A 737 -14.69 14.26 -0.38
C VAL A 737 -15.65 14.31 -1.56
N ASP A 738 -16.00 15.52 -2.00
CA ASP A 738 -16.98 15.69 -3.08
C ASP A 738 -16.31 16.07 -4.40
N PHE A 739 -16.48 15.25 -5.44
CA PHE A 739 -16.10 15.58 -6.81
C PHE A 739 -17.27 16.24 -7.52
N GLN A 740 -17.06 17.48 -7.98
CA GLN A 740 -18.10 18.22 -8.69
C GLN A 740 -18.27 17.68 -10.11
N VAL A 741 -19.42 17.09 -10.34
CA VAL A 741 -19.86 16.56 -11.62
C VAL A 741 -20.61 17.64 -12.41
N VAL A 742 -20.40 17.68 -13.71
CA VAL A 742 -21.14 18.52 -14.65
C VAL A 742 -21.72 17.63 -15.74
N ASN A 743 -23.03 17.68 -15.93
CA ASN A 743 -23.67 17.03 -17.05
C ASN A 743 -23.52 17.92 -18.28
N VAL A 744 -23.05 17.33 -19.37
CA VAL A 744 -22.83 17.99 -20.65
C VAL A 744 -23.63 17.30 -21.75
N ARG A 745 -24.29 18.10 -22.59
CA ARG A 745 -24.94 17.62 -23.81
C ARG A 745 -24.11 18.03 -25.02
N ARG A 746 -23.20 17.14 -25.43
CA ARG A 746 -22.35 17.40 -26.60
C ARG A 746 -23.14 17.13 -27.88
N VAL A 747 -23.07 18.04 -28.84
CA VAL A 747 -23.77 17.90 -30.11
C VAL A 747 -22.86 18.24 -31.27
N LEU A 748 -22.85 17.37 -32.28
CA LEU A 748 -22.28 17.60 -33.59
C LEU A 748 -23.41 17.98 -34.54
N LEU A 749 -23.44 19.23 -34.96
CA LEU A 749 -24.42 19.74 -35.91
C LEU A 749 -23.87 19.67 -37.32
N GLU A 750 -24.67 19.18 -38.26
CA GLU A 750 -24.46 19.38 -39.70
C GLU A 750 -25.36 20.52 -40.16
N VAL A 751 -24.76 21.64 -40.55
CA VAL A 751 -25.50 22.86 -40.83
C VAL A 751 -25.39 23.29 -42.27
N ARG A 752 -26.56 23.51 -42.88
CA ARG A 752 -26.70 23.98 -44.25
C ARG A 752 -27.44 25.32 -44.28
N ASP A 753 -27.17 26.14 -45.29
CA ASP A 753 -27.94 27.34 -45.55
C ASP A 753 -29.33 27.00 -46.14
N ASP A 754 -30.13 28.04 -46.42
CA ASP A 754 -31.45 27.94 -47.04
C ASP A 754 -31.42 27.34 -48.46
N GLN A 755 -30.25 27.34 -49.11
CA GLN A 755 -30.01 26.76 -50.44
C GLN A 755 -29.45 25.33 -50.38
N GLY A 756 -29.23 24.78 -49.19
CA GLY A 756 -28.71 23.43 -48.97
C GLY A 756 -27.17 23.31 -49.05
N ALA A 757 -26.44 24.41 -49.19
CA ALA A 757 -24.99 24.42 -49.17
C ALA A 757 -24.44 24.39 -47.73
N PRO A 758 -23.29 23.73 -47.47
CA PRO A 758 -22.68 23.72 -46.14
C PRO A 758 -22.22 25.12 -45.74
N LEU A 759 -22.34 25.45 -44.45
CA LEU A 759 -21.85 26.75 -43.96
C LEU A 759 -20.33 26.93 -44.17
N PRO A 760 -19.86 28.16 -44.45
CA PRO A 760 -18.45 28.42 -44.66
C PRO A 760 -17.60 28.07 -43.43
N GLN A 761 -16.49 27.37 -43.65
CA GLN A 761 -15.51 27.09 -42.60
C GLN A 761 -14.97 28.40 -42.00
N GLY A 762 -14.82 28.43 -40.67
CA GLY A 762 -14.38 29.60 -39.93
C GLY A 762 -15.49 30.58 -39.54
N SER A 763 -16.75 30.31 -39.89
CA SER A 763 -17.88 31.10 -39.37
C SER A 763 -17.98 30.97 -37.85
N ALA A 764 -18.11 32.10 -37.15
CA ALA A 764 -18.16 32.13 -35.70
C ALA A 764 -19.57 31.81 -35.19
N VAL A 765 -19.68 30.92 -34.21
CA VAL A 765 -20.94 30.46 -33.61
C VAL A 765 -21.08 31.05 -32.21
N PHE A 766 -22.17 31.75 -31.98
CA PHE A 766 -22.50 32.40 -30.72
C PHE A 766 -23.75 31.78 -30.08
N GLY A 767 -23.74 31.68 -28.76
CA GLY A 767 -24.90 31.30 -27.96
C GLY A 767 -25.77 32.50 -27.55
N PRO A 768 -26.70 32.30 -26.61
CA PRO A 768 -27.40 33.38 -25.93
C PRO A 768 -26.41 34.40 -25.36
N ASP A 769 -26.83 35.66 -25.31
CA ASP A 769 -26.03 36.79 -24.82
C ASP A 769 -24.74 37.08 -25.61
N ASN A 770 -24.68 36.66 -26.88
CA ASN A 770 -23.54 36.89 -27.78
C ASN A 770 -22.23 36.25 -27.28
N THR A 771 -22.34 35.16 -26.52
CA THR A 771 -21.20 34.38 -26.03
C THR A 771 -20.62 33.54 -27.16
N TYR A 772 -19.34 33.70 -27.46
CA TYR A 772 -18.66 32.87 -28.46
C TYR A 772 -18.55 31.43 -27.95
N LEU A 773 -19.04 30.47 -28.73
CA LEU A 773 -19.03 29.04 -28.39
C LEU A 773 -17.95 28.28 -29.15
N THR A 774 -17.93 28.42 -30.49
CA THR A 774 -17.06 27.65 -31.38
C THR A 774 -17.05 28.23 -32.80
N ASN A 775 -16.33 27.60 -33.73
CA ASN A 775 -16.35 27.91 -35.16
C ASN A 775 -16.91 26.74 -35.98
N VAL A 776 -17.48 27.06 -37.14
CA VAL A 776 -17.80 26.08 -38.18
C VAL A 776 -16.50 25.46 -38.71
N VAL A 777 -16.43 24.13 -38.69
CA VAL A 777 -15.38 23.34 -39.33
C VAL A 777 -15.80 22.92 -40.76
N GLY A 778 -15.00 22.12 -41.46
CA GLY A 778 -15.31 21.70 -42.83
C GLY A 778 -16.69 21.03 -42.97
N GLU A 779 -17.29 21.13 -44.17
CA GLU A 779 -18.60 20.56 -44.50
C GLU A 779 -19.78 21.10 -43.64
N GLY A 780 -19.67 22.33 -43.12
CA GLY A 780 -20.75 22.94 -42.34
C GLY A 780 -20.94 22.30 -40.96
N LEU A 781 -19.94 21.57 -40.47
CA LEU A 781 -20.01 20.90 -39.17
C LEU A 781 -19.74 21.90 -38.02
N ILE A 782 -20.51 21.79 -36.93
CA ILE A 782 -20.32 22.56 -35.69
C ILE A 782 -20.31 21.57 -34.53
N PHE A 783 -19.24 21.57 -33.72
CA PHE A 783 -19.19 20.76 -32.50
C PHE A 783 -19.38 21.63 -31.25
N LEU A 784 -20.41 21.33 -30.47
CA LEU A 784 -20.75 22.03 -29.23
C LEU A 784 -20.40 21.13 -28.04
N ASN A 785 -19.55 21.62 -27.16
CA ASN A 785 -19.13 20.89 -25.95
C ASN A 785 -20.23 20.80 -24.89
N ASN A 786 -21.21 21.72 -24.92
CA ASN A 786 -22.41 21.67 -24.11
C ASN A 786 -23.51 22.47 -24.80
N MET A 787 -24.76 22.03 -24.66
CA MET A 787 -25.92 22.71 -25.21
C MET A 787 -27.14 22.55 -24.30
N ASP A 788 -27.83 23.66 -24.04
CA ASP A 788 -29.07 23.67 -23.28
C ASP A 788 -30.28 23.48 -24.20
N ASP A 789 -31.39 22.96 -23.65
CA ASP A 789 -32.60 22.71 -24.43
C ASP A 789 -33.22 24.03 -24.92
N GLY A 790 -33.52 24.10 -26.22
CA GLY A 790 -34.14 25.27 -26.85
C GLY A 790 -33.18 26.45 -27.11
N GLN A 791 -31.87 26.25 -26.94
CA GLN A 791 -30.87 27.26 -27.23
C GLN A 791 -30.83 27.62 -28.74
N ILE A 792 -31.04 28.90 -29.06
CA ILE A 792 -30.87 29.43 -30.43
C ILE A 792 -29.40 29.84 -30.60
N LEU A 793 -28.79 29.42 -31.70
CA LEU A 793 -27.41 29.80 -32.03
C LEU A 793 -27.39 30.83 -33.15
N SER A 794 -26.48 31.79 -33.05
CA SER A 794 -26.23 32.81 -34.07
C SER A 794 -24.90 32.51 -34.75
N VAL A 795 -24.90 32.35 -36.08
CA VAL A 795 -23.68 32.09 -36.85
C VAL A 795 -23.34 33.29 -37.73
N SER A 796 -22.12 33.78 -37.60
CA SER A 796 -21.60 34.93 -38.35
C SER A 796 -20.54 34.47 -39.35
N PRO A 797 -20.84 34.45 -40.67
CA PRO A 797 -19.88 34.05 -41.69
C PRO A 797 -18.72 35.04 -41.84
N PRO A 798 -17.51 34.59 -42.23
CA PRO A 798 -16.37 35.47 -42.45
C PRO A 798 -16.68 36.54 -43.51
N GLY A 799 -16.49 37.81 -43.17
CA GLY A 799 -16.70 38.94 -44.09
C GLY A 799 -18.16 39.36 -44.31
N SER A 800 -19.13 38.75 -43.61
CA SER A 800 -20.55 39.13 -43.63
C SER A 800 -20.95 39.87 -42.36
N THR A 801 -21.78 40.92 -42.48
CA THR A 801 -22.44 41.61 -41.35
C THR A 801 -23.78 40.99 -40.96
N ARG A 802 -24.28 40.02 -41.73
CA ARG A 802 -25.54 39.31 -41.43
C ARG A 802 -25.24 38.00 -40.74
N ALA A 803 -25.76 37.86 -39.53
CA ALA A 803 -25.80 36.59 -38.82
C ALA A 803 -27.01 35.76 -39.26
N CYS A 804 -26.88 34.44 -39.26
CA CYS A 804 -27.99 33.53 -39.47
C CYS A 804 -28.31 32.79 -38.17
N LEU A 805 -29.60 32.51 -37.95
CA LEU A 805 -30.08 31.84 -36.75
C LEU A 805 -30.31 30.36 -37.00
N LEU A 806 -29.88 29.54 -36.04
CA LEU A 806 -30.09 28.10 -36.01
C LEU A 806 -31.17 27.75 -34.99
N HIS A 807 -32.26 27.15 -35.50
CA HIS A 807 -33.25 26.49 -34.67
C HIS A 807 -32.94 25.00 -34.61
N LEU A 808 -32.63 24.52 -33.41
CA LEU A 808 -32.27 23.14 -33.18
C LEU A 808 -33.49 22.36 -32.70
N ASN A 809 -33.78 21.26 -33.38
CA ASN A 809 -34.82 20.33 -33.00
C ASN A 809 -34.16 19.05 -32.51
N LEU A 810 -33.64 19.10 -31.29
CA LEU A 810 -33.03 17.94 -30.66
C LEU A 810 -34.11 17.01 -30.12
N GLU A 811 -33.86 15.71 -30.15
CA GLU A 811 -34.73 14.73 -29.49
C GLU A 811 -34.82 15.02 -27.98
N SER A 812 -36.01 14.87 -27.41
CA SER A 812 -36.28 15.15 -25.99
C SER A 812 -35.70 14.10 -25.04
N GLN A 813 -35.41 12.89 -25.54
CA GLN A 813 -34.74 11.84 -24.78
C GLN A 813 -33.29 11.70 -25.22
N THR A 814 -32.38 11.99 -24.30
CA THR A 814 -30.94 11.92 -24.52
C THR A 814 -30.42 10.54 -24.15
N GLN A 815 -29.57 9.94 -24.98
CA GLN A 815 -28.93 8.64 -24.69
C GLN A 815 -27.65 8.85 -23.87
N GLU A 816 -27.54 8.23 -22.68
CA GLU A 816 -26.40 8.43 -21.78
C GLU A 816 -25.07 7.84 -22.28
N ASP A 817 -25.14 6.83 -23.16
CA ASP A 817 -23.95 6.10 -23.65
C ASP A 817 -23.25 6.74 -24.86
N LYS A 818 -23.86 7.77 -25.48
CA LYS A 818 -23.25 8.47 -26.62
C LYS A 818 -22.36 9.62 -26.15
N LEU A 819 -21.18 9.73 -26.76
CA LEU A 819 -20.26 10.85 -26.49
C LEU A 819 -20.81 12.19 -26.97
N TYR A 820 -21.54 12.17 -28.09
CA TYR A 820 -22.24 13.31 -28.64
C TYR A 820 -23.45 12.85 -29.45
N GLU A 821 -24.42 13.74 -29.61
CA GLU A 821 -25.57 13.57 -30.50
C GLU A 821 -25.27 14.21 -31.85
N THR A 822 -25.89 13.71 -32.91
CA THR A 822 -25.78 14.33 -34.23
C THR A 822 -27.14 14.86 -34.64
N ALA A 823 -27.19 16.11 -35.09
CA ALA A 823 -28.42 16.73 -35.58
C ALA A 823 -28.13 17.59 -36.80
N SER A 824 -29.11 17.70 -37.69
CA SER A 824 -29.02 18.61 -38.83
C SER A 824 -29.80 19.89 -38.53
N ALA A 825 -29.25 21.03 -38.94
CA ALA A 825 -29.90 22.33 -38.77
C ALA A 825 -29.81 23.16 -40.04
N VAL A 826 -30.79 24.03 -40.24
CA VAL A 826 -30.80 24.98 -41.37
C VAL A 826 -30.57 26.37 -40.81
N CYS A 827 -29.54 27.06 -41.32
CA CYS A 827 -29.29 28.45 -40.98
C CYS A 827 -30.21 29.34 -41.80
N ARG A 828 -31.08 30.12 -41.13
CA ARG A 828 -31.94 31.09 -41.79
C ARG A 828 -31.39 32.48 -41.57
N ALA A 829 -31.19 33.24 -42.65
CA ALA A 829 -30.74 34.62 -42.57
C ALA A 829 -31.76 35.49 -41.84
N GLN A 830 -31.27 36.44 -41.02
CA GLN A 830 -32.07 37.55 -40.51
C GLN A 830 -32.29 38.63 -41.58
#